data_AF-R5A7Z5-F1
#
_entry.id   AF-R5A7Z5-F1
#
_cell.length_a   1.000
_cell.length_b   1.000
_cell.length_c   1.000
_cell.angle_alpha   90.00
_cell.angle_beta   90.00
_cell.angle_gamma   90.00
#
_symmetry.space_group_name_H-M   'P 1'
#
loop_
_entity.id
_entity.type
_entity.pdbx_description
1 polymer ?
#
loop_
_entity_poly.entity_id
_entity_poly.type
_entity_poly.pdbx_seq_one_letter_code
_entity_poly.pdbx_strand_id
1 'polypeptide(L)'
;MKKTGNRTIITWVALLLALLFILPAPGVLASELSSSSVEESSQEESSSQLEEESSQLQEESSQEESQLPEGEVSSDVEESSSAVESEETQDSAESSAPSEEGSTLEETEQETFEAYPLLVVGGHKAYMSGEPGAMFYPDRNMTRAEMAQVLYNLLASYPSVTENHFSDVSSSAWYAKAVNTLVELDVLSGYEDGTFRPSNYVTRAEFVTAVSKCFQMTSSGSSNFPDVNGHWAEKYINYASSQGWINGFEDGTFRPNDQILRCQVTAIMNNALDRTGDGFAADSNTQEFVDVPTSHWAFEHIAEAADPVDDGGEGVDPPSTDFQVGQTVRVTAEPSLRLREGPGTEFDAITTLATGTKVTVTSVESNGWLGVKTNGGLAGFVSGEYVVVDDGSSEGGGIASGASLSASSLTLSQYQSVRLDGSVKSNLSAMTWTSSDPSVAYVGYTVSYGGNSEGAMVYGAKPGTATITFADGEGTTKATCQVTVTSAQAVRFAYGDENIVGKDVKFNLIGITDSSRAGVKFTIVDGPANGSFETTTYTTESQNSSYGMPTNTVKVFTKEVSFYAAGEYTIRAYSKTSGGSWSSDYYEFTVMVTSSNVSPTTTTYDQRRASGNIISVLANFEGLVPEIEDDPIASGNPTVGYGYVVQKNNAFYNNLTEAEAYAQLVNMVNNAGYASAVENFRASNNIKMSQAQFDALVSFVYNLGPGVLNTSYDTFKVMLNATDPTGISSSNKATGTVNVVNVDTGVAQVYSDASLTSSPVTTLKSGSTVTIDTYKAYRSATKQEVWYHVTTSDGKVGWVSAGYICLSGNRACDLAWADSTVLANNFLQWNRSGGSIVAGLVYRRIAECNIFFYGDYAKAYHSSGYWGVNYYGYQFPENIKKYDSTQN
;
A
#
# COMPACT_ATOMS: atom_id res chain seq x y z
N MET A 1 50.85 39.98 18.38
CA MET A 1 52.02 39.83 17.48
C MET A 1 51.59 39.13 16.19
N LYS A 2 52.42 39.10 15.13
CA LYS A 2 52.03 38.60 13.79
C LYS A 2 52.27 37.09 13.60
N LYS A 3 51.32 36.41 12.96
CA LYS A 3 51.43 35.58 11.72
C LYS A 3 50.06 34.90 11.48
N THR A 4 49.21 35.35 10.55
CA THR A 4 49.21 35.17 9.07
C THR A 4 49.09 33.70 8.60
N GLY A 5 48.07 33.33 7.83
CA GLY A 5 46.94 34.16 7.37
C GLY A 5 45.97 33.50 6.36
N ASN A 6 45.01 34.30 5.90
CA ASN A 6 43.89 33.93 5.03
C ASN A 6 44.33 33.51 3.61
N ARG A 7 43.50 32.70 2.92
CA ARG A 7 42.64 33.18 1.80
C ARG A 7 41.63 32.13 1.31
N THR A 8 40.76 32.57 0.40
CA THR A 8 39.44 32.01 0.10
C THR A 8 39.22 31.79 -1.40
N ILE A 9 38.20 30.97 -1.74
CA ILE A 9 37.29 31.12 -2.93
C ILE A 9 37.78 30.63 -4.32
N ILE A 10 36.90 29.83 -4.96
CA ILE A 10 36.73 29.49 -6.40
C ILE A 10 37.88 28.76 -7.15
N THR A 11 37.58 27.56 -7.71
CA THR A 11 37.51 27.26 -9.17
C THR A 11 37.32 25.75 -9.41
N TRP A 12 36.26 25.34 -10.15
CA TRP A 12 36.20 24.05 -10.87
C TRP A 12 35.40 24.17 -12.19
N VAL A 13 35.82 25.09 -13.07
CA VAL A 13 35.33 25.19 -14.47
C VAL A 13 36.54 25.31 -15.39
N ALA A 14 37.30 24.21 -15.53
CA ALA A 14 38.55 24.19 -16.30
C ALA A 14 39.03 22.77 -16.72
N LEU A 15 38.16 21.91 -17.23
CA LEU A 15 38.56 20.60 -17.82
C LEU A 15 37.96 20.35 -19.21
N LEU A 16 37.75 21.42 -19.98
CA LEU A 16 37.19 21.36 -21.33
C LEU A 16 37.83 22.40 -22.29
N LEU A 17 39.16 22.53 -22.30
CA LEU A 17 39.89 23.31 -23.34
C LEU A 17 41.42 23.08 -23.29
N ALA A 18 41.89 21.89 -23.67
CA ALA A 18 43.34 21.58 -23.71
C ALA A 18 43.77 20.51 -24.74
N LEU A 19 43.01 20.26 -25.82
CA LEU A 19 43.41 19.26 -26.83
C LEU A 19 42.98 19.61 -28.25
N LEU A 20 43.47 20.75 -28.76
CA LEU A 20 43.49 21.06 -30.20
C LEU A 20 44.51 22.17 -30.49
N PHE A 21 45.52 21.85 -31.31
CA PHE A 21 46.17 22.68 -32.36
C PHE A 21 47.65 22.34 -32.58
N ILE A 22 47.91 21.37 -33.46
CA ILE A 22 48.92 21.51 -34.51
C ILE A 22 48.26 21.05 -35.82
N LEU A 23 48.21 21.92 -36.82
CA LEU A 23 47.77 21.62 -38.19
C LEU A 23 48.95 21.79 -39.16
N PRO A 24 48.85 21.24 -40.37
CA PRO A 24 48.76 22.14 -41.53
C PRO A 24 47.50 21.92 -42.39
N ALA A 25 47.23 22.85 -43.31
CA ALA A 25 46.05 22.93 -44.18
C ALA A 25 46.50 23.29 -45.64
N PRO A 26 45.67 23.81 -46.58
CA PRO A 26 44.21 23.78 -46.76
C PRO A 26 43.77 23.30 -48.19
N GLY A 27 42.47 23.29 -48.52
CA GLY A 27 41.99 22.88 -49.86
C GLY A 27 40.57 23.33 -50.30
N VAL A 28 40.44 24.61 -50.71
CA VAL A 28 39.54 25.18 -51.76
C VAL A 28 38.09 24.65 -51.99
N LEU A 29 37.11 25.48 -51.59
CA LEU A 29 35.92 26.04 -52.29
C LEU A 29 35.12 25.30 -53.42
N ALA A 30 33.87 25.80 -53.58
CA ALA A 30 32.87 25.63 -54.67
C ALA A 30 32.08 24.30 -54.69
N SER A 31 30.75 24.17 -54.91
CA SER A 31 29.58 25.03 -55.27
C SER A 31 28.94 24.70 -56.63
N GLU A 32 27.59 24.81 -56.67
CA GLU A 32 26.68 24.83 -57.84
C GLU A 32 26.14 23.52 -58.47
N LEU A 33 24.85 23.59 -58.88
CA LEU A 33 24.16 22.86 -59.98
C LEU A 33 23.99 21.31 -59.87
N SER A 34 22.93 20.68 -60.43
CA SER A 34 21.68 21.17 -61.05
C SER A 34 20.56 20.11 -61.10
N SER A 35 19.34 20.59 -61.36
CA SER A 35 18.10 19.89 -61.75
C SER A 35 18.16 18.71 -62.73
N SER A 36 17.36 17.66 -62.47
CA SER A 36 16.35 17.07 -63.40
C SER A 36 15.50 16.03 -62.64
N SER A 37 14.17 15.97 -62.55
CA SER A 37 13.00 16.40 -63.36
C SER A 37 12.42 15.34 -64.31
N VAL A 38 11.11 15.07 -64.13
CA VAL A 38 10.09 14.58 -65.11
C VAL A 38 9.83 13.05 -65.22
N GLU A 39 8.51 12.76 -65.35
CA GLU A 39 7.78 11.52 -65.75
C GLU A 39 7.95 10.23 -64.91
N GLU A 40 6.92 9.60 -64.30
CA GLU A 40 5.43 9.63 -64.39
C GLU A 40 4.76 8.82 -65.52
N SER A 41 4.27 7.61 -65.17
CA SER A 41 3.16 6.82 -65.75
C SER A 41 3.03 5.55 -64.89
N SER A 42 1.87 5.08 -64.38
CA SER A 42 0.58 4.73 -65.00
C SER A 42 0.69 3.56 -66.01
N GLN A 43 -0.23 2.58 -66.08
CA GLN A 43 -1.47 2.32 -65.33
C GLN A 43 -1.88 0.82 -65.42
N GLU A 44 -2.97 0.45 -64.74
CA GLU A 44 -3.96 -0.60 -65.11
C GLU A 44 -3.69 -2.12 -65.06
N GLU A 45 -4.58 -2.77 -64.29
CA GLU A 45 -5.41 -3.97 -64.58
C GLU A 45 -4.85 -5.30 -65.15
N SER A 46 -5.14 -6.38 -64.42
CA SER A 46 -6.01 -7.52 -64.84
C SER A 46 -5.85 -8.65 -63.81
N SER A 47 -6.80 -8.95 -62.92
CA SER A 47 -8.15 -9.53 -63.12
C SER A 47 -8.14 -11.02 -63.54
N SER A 48 -8.57 -11.88 -62.62
CA SER A 48 -8.98 -13.27 -62.89
C SER A 48 -9.92 -13.76 -61.79
N GLN A 49 -11.19 -13.95 -62.11
CA GLN A 49 -12.14 -14.75 -61.31
C GLN A 49 -11.94 -16.25 -61.61
N LEU A 50 -12.83 -17.08 -61.05
CA LEU A 50 -13.08 -18.52 -61.20
C LEU A 50 -12.89 -19.28 -59.87
N GLU A 51 -13.80 -20.13 -59.42
CA GLU A 51 -15.23 -20.27 -59.76
C GLU A 51 -15.96 -20.94 -58.56
N GLU A 52 -17.28 -21.11 -58.64
CA GLU A 52 -18.07 -21.83 -57.63
C GLU A 52 -17.84 -23.35 -57.72
N GLU A 53 -17.98 -24.07 -56.60
CA GLU A 53 -18.60 -25.39 -56.66
C GLU A 53 -19.47 -25.63 -55.42
N SER A 54 -20.66 -26.22 -55.62
CA SER A 54 -21.67 -26.40 -54.60
C SER A 54 -22.17 -27.84 -54.55
N SER A 55 -22.38 -28.38 -53.35
CA SER A 55 -23.04 -29.68 -53.17
C SER A 55 -23.94 -29.65 -51.93
N GLN A 56 -25.24 -29.61 -52.16
CA GLN A 56 -26.23 -29.95 -51.13
C GLN A 56 -26.22 -31.46 -50.85
N LEU A 57 -26.70 -31.87 -49.68
CA LEU A 57 -27.61 -33.03 -49.55
C LEU A 57 -28.34 -32.98 -48.21
N GLN A 58 -29.67 -32.90 -48.30
CA GLN A 58 -30.73 -33.56 -47.50
C GLN A 58 -30.48 -33.82 -46.00
N GLU A 59 -31.29 -33.21 -45.12
CA GLU A 59 -32.65 -33.67 -44.72
C GLU A 59 -32.64 -35.00 -43.95
N GLU A 60 -32.96 -34.94 -42.66
CA GLU A 60 -34.09 -35.73 -42.16
C GLU A 60 -34.80 -34.99 -41.00
N SER A 61 -36.12 -35.17 -40.91
CA SER A 61 -36.95 -34.65 -39.83
C SER A 61 -36.99 -35.64 -38.66
N SER A 62 -37.30 -35.20 -37.44
CA SER A 62 -38.69 -35.25 -37.00
C SER A 62 -39.04 -34.23 -35.91
N GLN A 63 -40.33 -33.93 -35.82
CA GLN A 63 -40.94 -33.24 -34.68
C GLN A 63 -41.35 -34.27 -33.63
N GLU A 64 -41.47 -33.86 -32.36
CA GLU A 64 -42.74 -34.09 -31.65
C GLU A 64 -42.96 -33.07 -30.52
N GLU A 65 -44.23 -32.78 -30.24
CA GLU A 65 -44.68 -32.00 -29.08
C GLU A 65 -44.74 -32.95 -27.85
N SER A 66 -44.78 -32.54 -26.58
CA SER A 66 -45.87 -31.74 -26.03
C SER A 66 -45.80 -31.64 -24.48
N GLN A 67 -46.47 -30.62 -23.94
CA GLN A 67 -47.24 -30.58 -22.68
C GLN A 67 -46.61 -30.94 -21.31
N LEU A 68 -46.58 -29.90 -20.46
CA LEU A 68 -46.78 -29.92 -19.00
C LEU A 68 -48.10 -30.66 -18.63
N PRO A 69 -48.28 -31.24 -17.41
CA PRO A 69 -48.65 -30.42 -16.22
C PRO A 69 -48.17 -30.96 -14.85
N GLU A 70 -48.80 -30.45 -13.79
CA GLU A 70 -48.45 -30.43 -12.36
C GLU A 70 -48.88 -31.67 -11.53
N GLY A 71 -48.45 -31.74 -10.26
CA GLY A 71 -48.90 -32.71 -9.22
C GLY A 71 -47.71 -33.39 -8.50
N GLU A 72 -47.23 -33.05 -7.30
CA GLU A 72 -47.81 -32.80 -5.94
C GLU A 72 -47.69 -34.03 -5.00
N VAL A 73 -47.58 -33.76 -3.68
CA VAL A 73 -47.70 -34.66 -2.50
C VAL A 73 -46.45 -35.40 -1.96
N SER A 74 -45.92 -34.85 -0.84
CA SER A 74 -45.37 -35.45 0.42
C SER A 74 -44.36 -36.63 0.39
N SER A 75 -43.55 -36.91 1.44
CA SER A 75 -43.97 -37.23 2.83
C SER A 75 -42.97 -36.92 3.97
N ASP A 76 -43.51 -36.26 5.01
CA ASP A 76 -43.61 -36.69 6.43
C ASP A 76 -42.44 -36.62 7.48
N VAL A 77 -42.86 -36.21 8.71
CA VAL A 77 -42.54 -36.81 10.05
C VAL A 77 -41.16 -36.47 10.70
N GLU A 78 -41.03 -35.94 11.94
CA GLU A 78 -41.93 -35.59 13.08
C GLU A 78 -41.56 -34.18 13.66
N GLU A 79 -42.50 -33.32 14.11
CA GLU A 79 -43.10 -33.14 15.48
C GLU A 79 -42.13 -32.98 16.68
N SER A 80 -42.49 -32.30 17.80
CA SER A 80 -43.38 -31.12 18.04
C SER A 80 -43.32 -30.68 19.53
N SER A 81 -43.08 -29.38 19.79
CA SER A 81 -43.63 -28.57 20.92
C SER A 81 -43.42 -29.08 22.38
N SER A 82 -43.90 -28.49 23.50
CA SER A 82 -44.56 -27.21 23.85
C SER A 82 -44.56 -26.96 25.39
N ALA A 83 -44.38 -25.69 25.83
CA ALA A 83 -45.12 -24.98 26.92
C ALA A 83 -45.08 -25.53 28.40
N VAL A 84 -45.51 -24.86 29.51
CA VAL A 84 -45.70 -23.44 29.98
C VAL A 84 -46.02 -23.49 31.52
N GLU A 85 -45.63 -22.46 32.32
CA GLU A 85 -46.10 -22.14 33.73
C GLU A 85 -45.88 -23.18 34.88
N SER A 86 -45.93 -22.89 36.21
CA SER A 86 -45.86 -21.66 37.05
C SER A 86 -45.64 -21.97 38.56
N GLU A 87 -45.15 -20.99 39.36
CA GLU A 87 -45.26 -20.85 40.86
C GLU A 87 -44.63 -21.96 41.77
N GLU A 88 -44.30 -21.80 43.07
CA GLU A 88 -44.45 -20.77 44.15
C GLU A 88 -43.16 -20.85 45.07
N THR A 89 -42.92 -20.36 46.32
CA THR A 89 -43.65 -19.72 47.46
C THR A 89 -42.76 -18.61 48.13
N GLN A 90 -42.43 -18.68 49.44
CA GLN A 90 -41.78 -17.62 50.27
C GLN A 90 -40.98 -18.20 51.48
N ASP A 91 -40.05 -17.43 52.08
CA ASP A 91 -40.12 -16.99 53.51
C ASP A 91 -39.04 -15.92 53.94
N SER A 92 -39.38 -15.15 54.99
CA SER A 92 -38.61 -14.40 56.03
C SER A 92 -37.36 -13.51 55.75
N ALA A 93 -37.57 -12.19 55.92
CA ALA A 93 -37.00 -11.28 56.95
C ALA A 93 -35.45 -11.02 57.06
N GLU A 94 -34.92 -9.89 57.56
CA GLU A 94 -35.49 -8.63 58.10
C GLU A 94 -34.47 -7.46 58.07
N SER A 95 -34.93 -6.22 58.38
CA SER A 95 -34.15 -5.05 58.87
C SER A 95 -33.20 -4.28 57.90
N SER A 96 -33.12 -2.94 57.91
CA SER A 96 -34.06 -1.86 58.27
C SER A 96 -33.52 -0.49 57.78
N ALA A 97 -34.39 0.54 57.73
CA ALA A 97 -34.12 1.93 57.28
C ALA A 97 -33.58 2.81 58.47
N PRO A 98 -33.39 4.17 58.42
CA PRO A 98 -34.06 5.15 57.53
C PRO A 98 -33.30 6.45 57.10
N SER A 99 -34.00 7.21 56.23
CA SER A 99 -34.15 8.69 56.14
C SER A 99 -33.01 9.69 56.43
N GLU A 100 -32.83 10.63 55.51
CA GLU A 100 -33.07 12.10 55.64
C GLU A 100 -32.85 12.73 54.24
N GLU A 101 -33.38 13.90 53.86
CA GLU A 101 -34.68 14.54 54.14
C GLU A 101 -35.02 15.42 52.90
N GLY A 102 -36.28 15.85 52.73
CA GLY A 102 -36.67 16.67 51.57
C GLY A 102 -37.31 17.99 51.96
N SER A 103 -36.76 19.12 51.49
CA SER A 103 -37.36 20.45 51.62
C SER A 103 -37.52 21.12 50.25
N THR A 104 -38.77 21.44 49.93
CA THR A 104 -39.14 22.33 48.82
C THR A 104 -38.85 23.79 49.19
N LEU A 105 -38.57 24.65 48.19
CA LEU A 105 -39.49 25.74 47.80
C LEU A 105 -38.98 26.57 46.60
N GLU A 106 -39.95 27.19 45.93
CA GLU A 106 -39.91 28.45 45.16
C GLU A 106 -39.01 28.58 43.91
N GLU A 107 -39.70 28.69 42.76
CA GLU A 107 -39.21 29.37 41.57
C GLU A 107 -39.17 30.89 41.81
N THR A 108 -38.07 31.56 41.45
CA THR A 108 -38.12 32.98 41.05
C THR A 108 -36.96 33.36 40.12
N GLU A 109 -37.27 34.28 39.20
CA GLU A 109 -36.35 35.25 38.58
C GLU A 109 -35.07 34.71 37.93
N GLN A 110 -35.26 34.13 36.74
CA GLN A 110 -34.59 34.51 35.48
C GLN A 110 -33.41 35.51 35.58
N GLU A 111 -32.24 35.08 36.06
CA GLU A 111 -31.00 35.82 35.84
C GLU A 111 -30.46 35.56 34.42
N THR A 112 -30.01 36.63 33.77
CA THR A 112 -29.37 36.56 32.45
C THR A 112 -27.94 36.05 32.61
N PHE A 113 -27.62 34.92 31.96
CA PHE A 113 -26.22 34.51 31.74
C PHE A 113 -25.49 35.58 30.91
N GLU A 114 -24.75 36.46 31.58
CA GLU A 114 -23.74 37.30 30.90
C GLU A 114 -22.54 36.43 30.48
N ALA A 115 -21.85 36.86 29.43
CA ALA A 115 -20.93 36.01 28.69
C ALA A 115 -19.61 35.74 29.44
N TYR A 116 -19.40 34.47 29.78
CA TYR A 116 -18.10 33.89 30.13
C TYR A 116 -17.77 32.80 29.09
N PRO A 117 -16.49 32.52 28.80
CA PRO A 117 -16.10 31.43 27.91
C PRO A 117 -16.60 30.09 28.46
N LEU A 118 -16.84 29.12 27.56
CA LEU A 118 -17.25 27.77 27.95
C LEU A 118 -16.15 27.02 28.73
N LEU A 119 -14.90 27.48 28.67
CA LEU A 119 -13.74 26.90 29.36
C LEU A 119 -13.34 27.70 30.60
N VAL A 120 -12.81 27.01 31.61
CA VAL A 120 -12.15 27.62 32.77
C VAL A 120 -10.84 28.28 32.32
N VAL A 121 -10.77 29.61 32.40
CA VAL A 121 -9.58 30.42 32.14
C VAL A 121 -8.73 30.54 33.41
N GLY A 122 -7.41 30.45 33.26
CA GLY A 122 -6.43 30.51 34.34
C GLY A 122 -6.32 29.23 35.19
N GLY A 123 -5.42 29.27 36.17
CA GLY A 123 -5.10 28.15 37.05
C GLY A 123 -4.23 27.06 36.41
N HIS A 124 -3.57 26.25 37.25
CA HIS A 124 -2.48 25.34 36.82
C HIS A 124 -2.84 23.85 36.89
N LYS A 125 -4.12 23.49 37.00
CA LYS A 125 -4.52 22.07 36.97
C LYS A 125 -4.33 21.50 35.56
N ALA A 126 -3.69 20.34 35.42
CA ALA A 126 -3.63 19.62 34.15
C ALA A 126 -5.02 19.35 33.55
N TYR A 127 -5.08 19.36 32.22
CA TYR A 127 -6.27 19.11 31.41
C TYR A 127 -6.03 18.05 30.31
N MET A 128 -4.77 17.77 30.00
CA MET A 128 -4.33 16.59 29.26
C MET A 128 -3.83 15.50 30.21
N SER A 129 -3.65 14.30 29.66
CA SER A 129 -3.03 13.15 30.32
C SER A 129 -1.93 12.62 29.42
N GLY A 130 -0.88 12.07 30.05
CA GLY A 130 -0.02 11.10 29.40
C GLY A 130 -0.72 9.77 29.13
N GLU A 131 0.07 8.84 28.61
CA GLU A 131 -0.20 7.42 28.47
C GLU A 131 0.74 6.63 29.41
N PRO A 132 0.43 5.35 29.71
CA PRO A 132 1.17 4.56 30.71
C PRO A 132 2.68 4.51 30.48
N GLY A 133 3.44 4.49 31.58
CA GLY A 133 4.90 4.64 31.54
C GLY A 133 5.35 6.09 31.36
N ALA A 134 4.53 7.05 31.80
CA ALA A 134 4.77 8.49 31.70
C ALA A 134 5.17 8.97 30.28
N MET A 135 4.43 8.54 29.25
CA MET A 135 4.63 8.97 27.86
C MET A 135 3.65 10.11 27.49
N PHE A 136 4.12 11.19 26.87
CA PHE A 136 3.25 12.27 26.39
C PHE A 136 3.01 12.25 24.87
N TYR A 137 3.95 11.71 24.08
CA TYR A 137 3.99 11.72 22.62
C TYR A 137 3.86 13.13 22.02
N PRO A 138 4.83 14.05 22.25
CA PRO A 138 4.72 15.46 21.86
C PRO A 138 4.42 15.66 20.37
N ASP A 139 5.17 15.00 19.49
CA ASP A 139 5.06 15.17 18.03
C ASP A 139 4.08 14.19 17.37
N ARG A 140 3.16 13.58 18.14
CA ARG A 140 2.06 12.78 17.59
C ARG A 140 0.89 13.69 17.20
N ASN A 141 0.29 13.42 16.05
CA ASN A 141 -0.98 14.01 15.63
C ASN A 141 -2.11 13.74 16.65
N MET A 142 -2.89 14.75 16.99
CA MET A 142 -4.06 14.62 17.86
C MET A 142 -5.30 14.11 17.09
N THR A 143 -6.02 13.16 17.67
CA THR A 143 -7.30 12.62 17.17
C THR A 143 -8.51 13.47 17.57
N ARG A 144 -9.63 13.31 16.85
CA ARG A 144 -10.91 13.98 17.16
C ARG A 144 -11.46 13.59 18.54
N ALA A 145 -11.20 12.36 18.99
CA ALA A 145 -11.49 11.91 20.36
C ALA A 145 -10.66 12.65 21.42
N GLU A 146 -9.33 12.76 21.24
CA GLU A 146 -8.45 13.51 22.14
C GLU A 146 -8.84 15.00 22.21
N MET A 147 -9.09 15.65 21.07
CA MET A 147 -9.55 17.05 21.03
C MET A 147 -10.85 17.24 21.81
N ALA A 148 -11.83 16.34 21.64
CA ALA A 148 -13.07 16.39 22.39
C ALA A 148 -12.83 16.25 23.91
N GLN A 149 -11.97 15.31 24.33
CA GLN A 149 -11.67 15.13 25.74
C GLN A 149 -10.92 16.32 26.35
N VAL A 150 -9.95 16.91 25.63
CA VAL A 150 -9.20 18.11 26.05
C VAL A 150 -10.13 19.28 26.29
N LEU A 151 -11.01 19.59 25.33
CA LEU A 151 -11.97 20.69 25.47
C LEU A 151 -13.02 20.39 26.55
N TYR A 152 -13.46 19.14 26.69
CA TYR A 152 -14.39 18.72 27.74
C TYR A 152 -13.78 18.87 29.14
N ASN A 153 -12.55 18.42 29.37
CA ASN A 153 -11.84 18.51 30.66
C ASN A 153 -11.70 19.96 31.18
N LEU A 154 -11.76 20.93 30.26
CA LEU A 154 -11.66 22.36 30.54
C LEU A 154 -13.01 23.07 30.71
N LEU A 155 -14.15 22.40 30.50
CA LEU A 155 -15.47 23.03 30.58
C LEU A 155 -15.76 23.60 31.98
N ALA A 156 -16.26 24.83 32.03
CA ALA A 156 -16.70 25.49 33.25
C ALA A 156 -18.00 24.89 33.82
N SER A 157 -18.80 24.22 33.00
CA SER A 157 -19.98 23.45 33.43
C SER A 157 -20.22 22.23 32.54
N TYR A 158 -20.80 21.19 33.13
CA TYR A 158 -21.00 19.89 32.49
C TYR A 158 -22.50 19.58 32.35
N PRO A 159 -23.14 19.92 31.22
CA PRO A 159 -24.55 19.60 31.01
C PRO A 159 -24.80 18.09 30.96
N SER A 160 -26.02 17.69 31.35
CA SER A 160 -26.45 16.30 31.39
C SER A 160 -26.93 15.82 30.02
N VAL A 161 -25.99 15.33 29.21
CA VAL A 161 -26.26 14.67 27.93
C VAL A 161 -26.98 13.34 28.17
N THR A 162 -28.11 13.12 27.49
CA THR A 162 -28.85 11.83 27.52
C THR A 162 -28.95 11.13 26.18
N GLU A 163 -28.57 11.78 25.08
CA GLU A 163 -28.64 11.23 23.72
C GLU A 163 -27.24 10.96 23.15
N ASN A 164 -27.17 10.07 22.15
CA ASN A 164 -25.94 9.79 21.42
C ASN A 164 -26.16 10.13 19.95
N HIS A 165 -25.44 11.13 19.45
CA HIS A 165 -25.72 11.74 18.15
C HIS A 165 -25.06 11.03 16.96
N PHE A 166 -24.16 10.06 17.20
CA PHE A 166 -23.34 9.45 16.14
C PHE A 166 -23.30 7.92 16.19
N SER A 167 -23.37 7.31 15.02
CA SER A 167 -23.41 5.86 14.81
C SER A 167 -22.11 5.12 15.14
N ASP A 168 -20.97 5.84 15.13
CA ASP A 168 -19.62 5.32 15.38
C ASP A 168 -19.06 5.70 16.76
N VAL A 169 -19.85 6.35 17.62
CA VAL A 169 -19.50 6.64 19.01
C VAL A 169 -20.23 5.65 19.91
N SER A 170 -19.51 4.64 20.43
CA SER A 170 -20.08 3.74 21.44
C SER A 170 -20.34 4.51 22.73
N SER A 171 -21.49 4.32 23.38
CA SER A 171 -21.80 4.93 24.69
C SER A 171 -20.86 4.47 25.82
N SER A 172 -20.10 3.39 25.61
CA SER A 172 -19.06 2.89 26.52
C SER A 172 -17.65 3.40 26.20
N ALA A 173 -17.44 4.18 25.14
CA ALA A 173 -16.12 4.72 24.81
C ALA A 173 -15.74 5.87 25.75
N TRP A 174 -14.46 5.98 26.11
CA TRP A 174 -13.98 6.98 27.09
C TRP A 174 -14.30 8.43 26.68
N TYR A 175 -14.23 8.75 25.39
CA TYR A 175 -14.59 10.05 24.82
C TYR A 175 -16.10 10.27 24.60
N ALA A 176 -16.96 9.27 24.81
CA ALA A 176 -18.36 9.32 24.36
C ALA A 176 -19.16 10.46 25.00
N LYS A 177 -18.93 10.72 26.29
CA LYS A 177 -19.54 11.86 26.98
C LYS A 177 -18.98 13.20 26.47
N ALA A 178 -17.66 13.29 26.30
CA ALA A 178 -16.98 14.49 25.82
C ALA A 178 -17.46 14.92 24.42
N VAL A 179 -17.57 13.95 23.49
CA VAL A 179 -18.06 14.19 22.13
C VAL A 179 -19.49 14.73 22.14
N ASN A 180 -20.43 14.05 22.80
CA ASN A 180 -21.83 14.48 22.76
C ASN A 180 -22.05 15.80 23.52
N THR A 181 -21.40 16.05 24.66
CA THR A 181 -21.45 17.35 25.37
C THR A 181 -21.00 18.50 24.48
N LEU A 182 -19.89 18.35 23.75
CA LEU A 182 -19.36 19.42 22.90
C LEU A 182 -20.15 19.61 21.59
N VAL A 183 -21.04 18.67 21.25
CA VAL A 183 -21.97 18.81 20.12
C VAL A 183 -23.27 19.48 20.57
N GLU A 184 -23.80 19.17 21.77
CA GLU A 184 -24.89 19.95 22.37
C GLU A 184 -24.53 21.44 22.56
N LEU A 185 -23.25 21.74 22.85
CA LEU A 185 -22.73 23.10 23.01
C LEU A 185 -22.36 23.82 21.70
N ASP A 186 -22.63 23.23 20.52
CA ASP A 186 -22.15 23.69 19.20
C ASP A 186 -20.65 24.05 19.18
N VAL A 187 -19.81 23.30 19.90
CA VAL A 187 -18.34 23.41 19.79
C VAL A 187 -17.84 22.51 18.66
N LEU A 188 -18.33 21.28 18.60
CA LEU A 188 -17.96 20.25 17.62
C LEU A 188 -19.16 19.82 16.77
N SER A 189 -18.89 19.19 15.63
CA SER A 189 -19.89 18.56 14.76
C SER A 189 -19.35 17.27 14.14
N GLY A 190 -20.26 16.35 13.81
CA GLY A 190 -19.97 15.19 12.96
C GLY A 190 -20.07 15.51 11.46
N TYR A 191 -20.16 14.44 10.66
CA TYR A 191 -20.30 14.47 9.21
C TYR A 191 -21.75 14.21 8.79
N GLU A 192 -22.10 14.55 7.54
CA GLU A 192 -23.46 14.42 6.97
C GLU A 192 -24.01 12.98 6.94
N ASP A 193 -23.14 11.98 7.12
CA ASP A 193 -23.49 10.55 7.16
C ASP A 193 -23.87 10.05 8.57
N GLY A 194 -23.87 10.91 9.60
CA GLY A 194 -24.17 10.51 10.98
C GLY A 194 -22.99 9.87 11.71
N THR A 195 -21.75 10.14 11.30
CA THR A 195 -20.52 9.73 11.99
C THR A 195 -19.79 10.93 12.65
N PHE A 196 -19.02 10.68 13.70
CA PHE A 196 -18.10 11.65 14.32
C PHE A 196 -16.64 11.43 13.90
N ARG A 197 -16.29 10.19 13.56
CA ARG A 197 -14.96 9.66 13.20
C ARG A 197 -13.91 9.94 14.27
N PRO A 198 -14.07 9.40 15.49
CA PRO A 198 -13.25 9.74 16.66
C PRO A 198 -11.74 9.51 16.45
N SER A 199 -11.35 8.48 15.70
CA SER A 199 -9.95 8.13 15.44
C SER A 199 -9.27 8.95 14.33
N ASN A 200 -10.00 9.81 13.61
CA ASN A 200 -9.38 10.67 12.59
C ASN A 200 -8.52 11.76 13.26
N TYR A 201 -7.38 12.09 12.66
CA TYR A 201 -6.56 13.23 13.08
C TYR A 201 -7.23 14.56 12.78
N VAL A 202 -6.99 15.55 13.65
CA VAL A 202 -7.54 16.90 13.59
C VAL A 202 -6.60 17.83 12.81
N THR A 203 -7.16 18.64 11.91
CA THR A 203 -6.41 19.73 11.25
C THR A 203 -6.26 20.95 12.15
N ARG A 204 -5.19 21.73 11.96
CA ARG A 204 -4.96 22.99 12.69
C ARG A 204 -6.14 23.97 12.56
N ALA A 205 -6.82 23.99 11.41
CA ALA A 205 -8.04 24.76 11.19
C ALA A 205 -9.25 24.27 12.00
N GLU A 206 -9.48 22.95 12.09
CA GLU A 206 -10.54 22.37 12.93
C GLU A 206 -10.32 22.69 14.41
N PHE A 207 -9.10 22.46 14.91
CA PHE A 207 -8.77 22.70 16.32
C PHE A 207 -9.00 24.16 16.73
N VAL A 208 -8.42 25.10 15.96
CA VAL A 208 -8.56 26.53 16.23
C VAL A 208 -10.01 27.01 16.06
N THR A 209 -10.80 26.38 15.19
CA THR A 209 -12.24 26.64 15.09
C THR A 209 -12.98 26.21 16.37
N ALA A 210 -12.72 25.01 16.90
CA ALA A 210 -13.34 24.52 18.12
C ALA A 210 -13.00 25.41 19.34
N VAL A 211 -11.72 25.77 19.52
CA VAL A 211 -11.29 26.72 20.56
C VAL A 211 -11.99 28.08 20.39
N SER A 212 -12.04 28.63 19.17
CA SER A 212 -12.72 29.92 18.91
C SER A 212 -14.23 29.88 19.18
N LYS A 213 -14.88 28.72 19.00
CA LYS A 213 -16.28 28.49 19.40
C LYS A 213 -16.44 28.47 20.92
N CYS A 214 -15.56 27.80 21.66
CA CYS A 214 -15.56 27.80 23.13
C CYS A 214 -15.49 29.21 23.75
N PHE A 215 -14.74 30.12 23.13
CA PHE A 215 -14.63 31.52 23.56
C PHE A 215 -15.72 32.46 22.97
N GLN A 216 -16.74 31.91 22.31
CA GLN A 216 -17.89 32.65 21.76
C GLN A 216 -17.48 33.84 20.86
N MET A 217 -16.49 33.63 19.97
CA MET A 217 -15.87 34.63 19.09
C MET A 217 -16.84 35.74 18.58
N THR A 218 -16.69 36.95 19.14
CA THR A 218 -17.59 38.09 18.88
C THR A 218 -17.23 38.91 17.64
N SER A 219 -16.02 38.74 17.08
CA SER A 219 -15.56 39.44 15.87
C SER A 219 -14.50 38.63 15.12
N SER A 220 -14.35 38.88 13.82
CA SER A 220 -13.23 38.35 13.05
C SER A 220 -12.01 39.25 13.24
N GLY A 221 -10.88 38.65 13.60
CA GLY A 221 -9.59 39.34 13.59
C GLY A 221 -9.05 39.55 12.17
N SER A 222 -7.78 39.93 12.08
CA SER A 222 -7.03 39.97 10.82
C SER A 222 -5.63 39.42 11.08
N SER A 223 -5.19 38.48 10.23
CA SER A 223 -3.82 37.95 10.22
C SER A 223 -3.19 38.19 8.84
N ASN A 224 -1.88 37.95 8.72
CA ASN A 224 -1.13 38.13 7.48
C ASN A 224 -0.75 36.79 6.80
N PHE A 225 -1.35 35.67 7.21
CA PHE A 225 -1.00 34.34 6.68
C PHE A 225 -1.47 34.19 5.22
N PRO A 226 -0.55 33.96 4.25
CA PRO A 226 -0.88 33.98 2.82
C PRO A 226 -1.72 32.77 2.38
N ASP A 227 -1.68 31.69 3.16
CA ASP A 227 -2.31 30.40 2.94
C ASP A 227 -3.70 30.27 3.62
N VAL A 228 -4.21 31.34 4.23
CA VAL A 228 -5.48 31.38 4.96
C VAL A 228 -6.59 32.12 4.19
N ASN A 229 -6.24 32.99 3.26
CA ASN A 229 -7.18 33.79 2.47
C ASN A 229 -8.16 32.92 1.65
N GLY A 230 -9.46 33.03 1.92
CA GLY A 230 -10.51 32.22 1.29
C GLY A 230 -10.69 30.83 1.92
N HIS A 231 -9.96 30.49 2.99
CA HIS A 231 -10.13 29.24 3.70
C HIS A 231 -11.41 29.26 4.57
N TRP A 232 -12.11 28.13 4.69
CA TRP A 232 -13.37 28.06 5.45
C TRP A 232 -13.24 28.48 6.93
N ALA A 233 -12.06 28.25 7.51
CA ALA A 233 -11.72 28.62 8.88
C ALA A 233 -11.08 30.02 9.03
N GLU A 234 -10.92 30.80 7.95
CA GLU A 234 -10.19 32.09 7.93
C GLU A 234 -10.56 33.00 9.10
N LYS A 235 -11.87 33.21 9.34
CA LYS A 235 -12.38 34.07 10.42
C LYS A 235 -11.93 33.62 11.82
N TYR A 236 -11.81 32.31 12.06
CA TYR A 236 -11.41 31.72 13.35
C TYR A 236 -9.88 31.77 13.51
N ILE A 237 -9.14 31.45 12.45
CA ILE A 237 -7.68 31.55 12.40
C ILE A 237 -7.24 33.00 12.65
N ASN A 238 -7.88 33.95 11.96
CA ASN A 238 -7.61 35.38 12.11
C ASN A 238 -7.94 35.90 13.53
N TYR A 239 -8.96 35.33 14.19
CA TYR A 239 -9.31 35.66 15.58
C TYR A 239 -8.30 35.09 16.58
N ALA A 240 -8.03 33.78 16.57
CA ALA A 240 -7.05 33.17 17.48
C ALA A 240 -5.65 33.77 17.33
N SER A 241 -5.26 34.15 16.11
CA SER A 241 -4.01 34.88 15.86
C SER A 241 -4.06 36.32 16.41
N SER A 242 -5.19 37.04 16.28
CA SER A 242 -5.32 38.39 16.86
C SER A 242 -5.48 38.40 18.39
N GLN A 243 -5.81 37.26 19.02
CA GLN A 243 -5.72 37.08 20.47
C GLN A 243 -4.33 36.60 20.95
N GLY A 244 -3.39 36.34 20.02
CA GLY A 244 -2.04 35.87 20.36
C GLY A 244 -1.93 34.37 20.70
N TRP A 245 -3.02 33.60 20.59
CA TRP A 245 -3.04 32.16 20.92
C TRP A 245 -2.19 31.32 19.96
N ILE A 246 -1.96 31.79 18.74
CA ILE A 246 -1.15 31.11 17.73
C ILE A 246 -0.49 32.08 16.75
N ASN A 247 0.82 31.93 16.54
CA ASN A 247 1.65 32.86 15.77
C ASN A 247 2.03 32.37 14.36
N GLY A 248 1.61 31.16 13.96
CA GLY A 248 2.00 30.54 12.69
C GLY A 248 3.40 29.92 12.73
N PHE A 249 4.03 29.78 11.57
CA PHE A 249 5.39 29.27 11.38
C PHE A 249 6.37 30.37 10.93
N GLU A 250 7.68 30.11 11.04
CA GLU A 250 8.75 31.08 10.69
C GLU A 250 8.75 31.54 9.22
N ASP A 251 8.18 30.72 8.33
CA ASP A 251 7.99 31.06 6.90
C ASP A 251 6.82 32.02 6.65
N GLY A 252 6.07 32.39 7.70
CA GLY A 252 4.89 33.26 7.63
C GLY A 252 3.59 32.55 7.25
N THR A 253 3.55 31.21 7.24
CA THR A 253 2.34 30.41 6.97
C THR A 253 1.59 30.02 8.25
N PHE A 254 0.30 29.70 8.12
CA PHE A 254 -0.49 29.09 9.21
C PHE A 254 -0.57 27.56 9.11
N ARG A 255 -0.58 27.05 7.88
CA ARG A 255 -0.83 25.66 7.46
C ARG A 255 -2.15 25.11 7.99
N PRO A 256 -3.30 25.59 7.48
CA PRO A 256 -4.62 25.28 8.04
C PRO A 256 -5.02 23.82 7.90
N ASN A 257 -4.56 23.15 6.84
CA ASN A 257 -4.90 21.75 6.52
C ASN A 257 -3.89 20.73 7.07
N ASP A 258 -2.78 21.18 7.66
CA ASP A 258 -1.82 20.31 8.34
C ASP A 258 -2.46 19.73 9.62
N GLN A 259 -2.08 18.50 9.95
CA GLN A 259 -2.51 17.83 11.18
C GLN A 259 -1.86 18.51 12.40
N ILE A 260 -2.59 18.62 13.50
CA ILE A 260 -2.11 19.29 14.71
C ILE A 260 -1.40 18.32 15.66
N LEU A 261 -0.21 18.69 16.13
CA LEU A 261 0.59 17.89 17.07
C LEU A 261 0.15 18.12 18.52
N ARG A 262 0.29 17.11 19.39
CA ARG A 262 -0.03 17.23 20.83
C ARG A 262 0.76 18.35 21.52
N CYS A 263 2.03 18.55 21.17
CA CYS A 263 2.87 19.66 21.64
C CYS A 263 2.39 21.05 21.16
N GLN A 264 1.74 21.14 19.99
CA GLN A 264 1.15 22.38 19.51
C GLN A 264 -0.15 22.70 20.25
N VAL A 265 -0.93 21.68 20.61
CA VAL A 265 -2.17 21.84 21.37
C VAL A 265 -1.92 22.42 22.76
N THR A 266 -0.91 21.93 23.50
CA THR A 266 -0.59 22.49 24.83
C THR A 266 -0.16 23.96 24.75
N ALA A 267 0.68 24.32 23.78
CA ALA A 267 1.09 25.69 23.54
C ALA A 267 -0.12 26.61 23.21
N ILE A 268 -1.01 26.20 22.31
CA ILE A 268 -2.18 27.00 21.92
C ILE A 268 -3.15 27.15 23.10
N MET A 269 -3.44 26.06 23.82
CA MET A 269 -4.39 26.09 24.93
C MET A 269 -3.86 26.88 26.12
N ASN A 270 -2.58 26.76 26.48
CA ASN A 270 -2.00 27.55 27.59
C ASN A 270 -2.00 29.06 27.29
N ASN A 271 -1.78 29.47 26.03
CA ASN A 271 -1.93 30.87 25.62
C ASN A 271 -3.41 31.31 25.52
N ALA A 272 -4.33 30.43 25.12
CA ALA A 272 -5.76 30.73 25.05
C ALA A 272 -6.42 30.87 26.43
N LEU A 273 -5.93 30.12 27.42
CA LEU A 273 -6.44 30.07 28.78
C LEU A 273 -5.70 31.03 29.75
N ASP A 274 -4.82 31.90 29.26
CA ASP A 274 -4.00 32.83 30.08
C ASP A 274 -3.19 32.13 31.20
N ARG A 275 -2.59 30.97 30.86
CA ARG A 275 -1.83 30.13 31.80
C ARG A 275 -0.31 30.36 31.76
N THR A 276 0.16 31.20 30.85
CA THR A 276 1.59 31.54 30.66
C THR A 276 2.09 32.68 31.55
N GLY A 277 1.35 32.99 32.64
CA GLY A 277 1.65 34.04 33.62
C GLY A 277 2.32 33.54 34.90
N ASP A 278 2.03 34.20 36.03
CA ASP A 278 2.58 33.87 37.35
C ASP A 278 2.19 32.44 37.77
N GLY A 279 3.17 31.52 37.78
CA GLY A 279 2.97 30.10 38.11
C GLY A 279 3.10 29.15 36.91
N PHE A 280 3.22 29.68 35.69
CA PHE A 280 3.41 28.88 34.47
C PHE A 280 4.52 27.84 34.63
N ALA A 281 4.17 26.58 34.40
CA ALA A 281 5.09 25.45 34.41
C ALA A 281 5.92 25.34 35.71
N ALA A 282 5.36 25.72 36.87
CA ALA A 282 6.05 25.66 38.17
C ALA A 282 6.65 24.26 38.45
N ASP A 283 5.90 23.22 38.11
CA ASP A 283 6.26 21.81 38.32
C ASP A 283 7.07 21.20 37.14
N SER A 284 7.56 22.02 36.20
CA SER A 284 8.45 21.60 35.10
C SER A 284 9.74 20.93 35.58
N ASN A 285 10.25 21.34 36.74
CA ASN A 285 11.43 20.74 37.37
C ASN A 285 11.15 19.35 38.00
N THR A 286 9.87 18.93 37.99
CA THR A 286 9.35 17.66 38.50
C THR A 286 8.46 16.96 37.45
N GLN A 287 8.54 17.34 36.17
CA GLN A 287 7.76 16.75 35.10
C GLN A 287 8.32 15.38 34.71
N GLU A 288 7.59 14.32 35.04
CA GLU A 288 8.07 12.93 34.92
C GLU A 288 7.93 12.31 33.52
N PHE A 289 7.49 13.06 32.49
CA PHE A 289 7.36 12.52 31.13
C PHE A 289 8.71 12.12 30.52
N VAL A 290 8.87 10.83 30.24
CA VAL A 290 10.16 10.25 29.80
C VAL A 290 10.51 10.58 28.34
N ASP A 291 9.53 10.98 27.53
CA ASP A 291 9.68 11.31 26.10
C ASP A 291 9.59 12.82 25.81
N VAL A 292 9.64 13.67 26.85
CA VAL A 292 9.62 15.14 26.72
C VAL A 292 10.88 15.74 27.37
N PRO A 293 12.01 15.81 26.65
CA PRO A 293 13.25 16.33 27.19
C PRO A 293 13.16 17.83 27.47
N THR A 294 13.93 18.32 28.45
CA THR A 294 14.00 19.74 28.85
C THR A 294 14.43 20.70 27.74
N SER A 295 15.03 20.18 26.67
CA SER A 295 15.41 20.90 25.45
C SER A 295 14.28 21.00 24.41
N HIS A 296 13.15 20.30 24.61
CA HIS A 296 12.02 20.34 23.70
C HIS A 296 11.31 21.70 23.76
N TRP A 297 11.01 22.30 22.61
CA TRP A 297 10.49 23.67 22.52
C TRP A 297 9.16 23.90 23.26
N ALA A 298 8.37 22.83 23.47
CA ALA A 298 7.11 22.88 24.20
C ALA A 298 7.19 22.29 25.63
N PHE A 299 8.38 21.99 26.15
CA PHE A 299 8.58 21.34 27.47
C PHE A 299 7.76 22.01 28.59
N GLU A 300 7.93 23.32 28.79
CA GLU A 300 7.19 24.09 29.81
C GLU A 300 5.66 24.06 29.54
N HIS A 301 5.23 24.14 28.29
CA HIS A 301 3.81 24.04 27.95
C HIS A 301 3.22 22.64 28.20
N ILE A 302 4.01 21.57 28.07
CA ILE A 302 3.56 20.20 28.33
C ILE A 302 3.47 19.96 29.85
N ALA A 303 4.49 20.37 30.62
CA ALA A 303 4.48 20.32 32.08
C ALA A 303 3.34 21.14 32.71
N GLU A 304 2.96 22.27 32.10
CA GLU A 304 1.79 23.07 32.51
C GLU A 304 0.44 22.38 32.18
N ALA A 305 0.39 21.50 31.17
CA ALA A 305 -0.86 21.04 30.58
C ALA A 305 -1.29 19.62 30.99
N ALA A 306 -0.35 18.74 31.35
CA ALA A 306 -0.60 17.30 31.44
C ALA A 306 0.07 16.65 32.65
N ASP A 307 -0.65 15.74 33.30
CA ASP A 307 -0.11 14.85 34.34
C ASP A 307 0.42 13.54 33.71
N PRO A 308 1.53 12.96 34.21
CA PRO A 308 1.98 11.63 33.83
C PRO A 308 1.04 10.53 34.35
N VAL A 309 0.98 9.41 33.62
CA VAL A 309 0.28 8.20 34.08
C VAL A 309 1.31 7.20 34.60
N ASP A 310 1.54 7.28 35.90
CA ASP A 310 2.21 6.25 36.70
C ASP A 310 1.32 4.98 36.76
N ASP A 311 1.92 3.81 36.57
CA ASP A 311 1.25 2.50 36.67
C ASP A 311 1.48 1.79 38.02
N GLY A 312 2.24 2.41 38.93
CA GLY A 312 2.58 1.91 40.25
C GLY A 312 3.91 1.16 40.32
N GLY A 313 4.73 1.22 39.26
CA GLY A 313 6.14 0.85 39.33
C GLY A 313 6.94 1.88 40.15
N GLU A 314 7.73 1.43 41.13
CA GLU A 314 8.71 2.33 41.78
C GLU A 314 9.66 2.89 40.70
N GLY A 315 9.79 4.22 40.67
CA GLY A 315 10.33 4.95 39.53
C GLY A 315 11.69 4.43 39.06
N VAL A 316 11.75 4.05 37.78
CA VAL A 316 13.00 3.65 37.12
C VAL A 316 13.94 4.85 37.08
N ASP A 317 15.17 4.70 37.60
CA ASP A 317 16.18 5.76 37.52
C ASP A 317 16.35 6.24 36.06
N PRO A 318 16.47 7.56 35.82
CA PRO A 318 16.56 8.08 34.46
C PRO A 318 17.74 7.48 33.71
N PRO A 319 17.59 7.13 32.41
CA PRO A 319 18.58 6.37 31.65
C PRO A 319 19.95 7.04 31.73
N SER A 320 20.94 6.31 32.25
CA SER A 320 22.23 6.88 32.64
C SER A 320 22.96 7.52 31.46
N THR A 321 23.11 8.84 31.48
CA THR A 321 23.75 9.61 30.40
C THR A 321 25.26 9.39 30.29
N ASP A 322 25.89 8.75 31.29
CA ASP A 322 27.31 8.36 31.34
C ASP A 322 27.62 7.08 30.51
N PHE A 323 27.18 7.03 29.25
CA PHE A 323 27.52 5.93 28.34
C PHE A 323 29.03 5.85 28.05
N GLN A 324 29.58 4.64 27.95
CA GLN A 324 31.01 4.40 27.72
C GLN A 324 31.27 3.49 26.52
N VAL A 325 32.32 3.80 25.75
CA VAL A 325 32.75 2.96 24.62
C VAL A 325 33.20 1.58 25.12
N GLY A 326 32.58 0.53 24.59
CA GLY A 326 32.75 -0.86 25.01
C GLY A 326 31.66 -1.39 25.96
N GLN A 327 30.75 -0.54 26.44
CA GLN A 327 29.61 -0.91 27.27
C GLN A 327 28.50 -1.56 26.42
N THR A 328 27.78 -2.53 26.98
CA THR A 328 26.54 -3.03 26.37
C THR A 328 25.37 -2.16 26.81
N VAL A 329 24.53 -1.79 25.86
CA VAL A 329 23.26 -1.09 26.07
C VAL A 329 22.12 -1.84 25.39
N ARG A 330 20.90 -1.57 25.82
CA ARG A 330 19.66 -2.27 25.48
C ARG A 330 18.62 -1.28 24.99
N VAL A 331 18.02 -1.53 23.83
CA VAL A 331 16.94 -0.70 23.27
C VAL A 331 15.70 -0.69 24.17
N THR A 332 15.11 0.49 24.38
CA THR A 332 13.88 0.71 25.16
C THR A 332 12.71 1.29 24.35
N ALA A 333 12.94 1.80 23.13
CA ALA A 333 11.87 2.34 22.30
C ALA A 333 10.99 1.26 21.67
N GLU A 334 9.70 1.24 22.04
CA GLU A 334 8.67 0.38 21.45
C GLU A 334 8.12 0.97 20.13
N PRO A 335 7.79 0.13 19.12
CA PRO A 335 8.11 -1.29 19.00
C PRO A 335 9.57 -1.54 18.54
N SER A 336 10.28 -0.48 18.15
CA SER A 336 11.69 -0.56 17.73
C SER A 336 12.36 0.83 17.62
N LEU A 337 13.70 0.83 17.72
CA LEU A 337 14.58 1.98 17.51
C LEU A 337 15.27 1.93 16.15
N ARG A 338 15.31 3.04 15.40
CA ARG A 338 16.05 3.11 14.12
C ARG A 338 17.56 3.26 14.37
N LEU A 339 18.34 2.31 13.87
CA LEU A 339 19.79 2.43 13.68
C LEU A 339 20.05 3.19 12.38
N ARG A 340 20.88 4.23 12.41
CA ARG A 340 21.10 5.17 11.30
C ARG A 340 22.56 5.24 10.86
N GLU A 341 22.79 5.79 9.65
CA GLU A 341 24.15 6.00 9.13
C GLU A 341 24.95 7.08 9.89
N GLY A 342 24.26 8.01 10.56
CA GLY A 342 24.88 9.10 11.32
C GLY A 342 24.09 9.49 12.57
N PRO A 343 24.70 10.29 13.46
CA PRO A 343 24.15 10.67 14.77
C PRO A 343 23.09 11.78 14.67
N GLY A 344 21.93 11.47 14.08
CA GLY A 344 20.83 12.42 13.92
C GLY A 344 19.62 11.83 13.19
N THR A 345 18.46 12.46 13.32
CA THR A 345 17.21 11.98 12.68
C THR A 345 17.14 12.28 11.17
N GLU A 346 18.02 13.14 10.69
CA GLU A 346 18.24 13.51 9.29
C GLU A 346 19.04 12.49 8.48
N PHE A 347 19.74 11.55 9.14
CA PHE A 347 20.47 10.48 8.48
C PHE A 347 19.56 9.29 8.18
N ASP A 348 19.75 8.64 7.03
CA ASP A 348 18.97 7.47 6.64
C ASP A 348 19.09 6.33 7.66
N ALA A 349 17.99 5.58 7.80
CA ALA A 349 17.93 4.42 8.67
C ALA A 349 18.54 3.21 7.94
N ILE A 350 19.54 2.60 8.58
CA ILE A 350 20.10 1.31 8.15
C ILE A 350 19.06 0.22 8.43
N THR A 351 18.50 0.21 9.64
CA THR A 351 17.59 -0.85 10.12
C THR A 351 16.78 -0.35 11.32
N THR A 352 15.74 -1.09 11.70
CA THR A 352 15.17 -1.05 13.05
C THR A 352 15.82 -2.09 13.97
N LEU A 353 15.80 -1.81 15.28
CA LEU A 353 16.25 -2.69 16.37
C LEU A 353 15.05 -2.84 17.33
N ALA A 354 14.54 -4.06 17.53
CA ALA A 354 13.38 -4.28 18.40
C ALA A 354 13.67 -3.92 19.86
N THR A 355 12.64 -3.61 20.64
CA THR A 355 12.75 -3.39 22.09
C THR A 355 13.46 -4.55 22.78
N GLY A 356 14.33 -4.24 23.75
CA GLY A 356 15.18 -5.23 24.41
C GLY A 356 16.46 -5.63 23.65
N THR A 357 16.64 -5.22 22.38
CA THR A 357 17.83 -5.53 21.56
C THR A 357 19.11 -5.03 22.23
N LYS A 358 20.11 -5.90 22.36
CA LYS A 358 21.43 -5.57 22.94
C LYS A 358 22.43 -5.15 21.87
N VAL A 359 23.11 -4.02 22.09
CA VAL A 359 24.18 -3.47 21.23
C VAL A 359 25.35 -2.98 22.09
N THR A 360 26.56 -3.03 21.56
CA THR A 360 27.76 -2.49 22.23
C THR A 360 28.05 -1.08 21.73
N VAL A 361 28.23 -0.12 22.64
CA VAL A 361 28.60 1.27 22.32
C VAL A 361 30.02 1.31 21.75
N THR A 362 30.18 1.97 20.60
CA THR A 362 31.45 2.16 19.87
C THR A 362 31.89 3.62 19.81
N SER A 363 30.96 4.58 19.89
CA SER A 363 31.23 6.00 20.12
C SER A 363 30.09 6.67 20.91
N VAL A 364 30.38 7.84 21.48
CA VAL A 364 29.43 8.67 22.22
C VAL A 364 29.56 10.08 21.68
N GLU A 365 28.54 10.58 21.01
CA GLU A 365 28.56 11.85 20.30
C GLU A 365 28.01 12.98 21.17
N SER A 366 28.50 14.21 20.95
CA SER A 366 28.19 15.37 21.81
C SER A 366 26.75 15.88 21.71
N ASN A 367 25.88 15.21 20.95
CA ASN A 367 24.45 15.49 20.80
C ASN A 367 23.56 14.36 21.36
N GLY A 368 24.11 13.47 22.20
CA GLY A 368 23.35 12.40 22.87
C GLY A 368 23.20 11.12 22.04
N TRP A 369 23.66 11.11 20.79
CA TRP A 369 23.67 9.90 19.96
C TRP A 369 24.85 8.99 20.29
N LEU A 370 24.62 7.69 20.20
CA LEU A 370 25.61 6.64 20.42
C LEU A 370 25.90 5.97 19.09
N GLY A 371 27.17 5.94 18.69
CA GLY A 371 27.63 4.93 17.73
C GLY A 371 27.56 3.58 18.42
N VAL A 372 26.87 2.61 17.84
CA VAL A 372 26.63 1.29 18.42
C VAL A 372 26.88 0.17 17.42
N LYS A 373 27.09 -1.04 17.93
CA LYS A 373 27.33 -2.24 17.15
C LYS A 373 26.50 -3.41 17.67
N THR A 374 25.73 -4.06 16.81
CA THR A 374 24.94 -5.24 17.18
C THR A 374 25.83 -6.47 17.38
N ASN A 375 25.32 -7.49 18.07
CA ASN A 375 26.03 -8.77 18.22
C ASN A 375 26.28 -9.49 16.87
N GLY A 376 25.48 -9.19 15.83
CA GLY A 376 25.72 -9.65 14.45
C GLY A 376 26.88 -8.93 13.74
N GLY A 377 27.38 -7.84 14.31
CA GLY A 377 28.52 -7.09 13.80
C GLY A 377 28.18 -5.87 12.94
N LEU A 378 26.89 -5.63 12.67
CA LEU A 378 26.36 -4.41 12.08
C LEU A 378 26.65 -3.20 12.98
N ALA A 379 26.98 -2.04 12.42
CA ALA A 379 27.22 -0.81 13.18
C ALA A 379 26.52 0.40 12.55
N GLY A 380 26.16 1.37 13.38
CA GLY A 380 25.47 2.60 13.02
C GLY A 380 25.24 3.46 14.27
N PHE A 381 24.28 4.38 14.23
CA PHE A 381 23.98 5.29 15.34
C PHE A 381 22.53 5.18 15.84
N VAL A 382 22.33 5.34 17.15
CA VAL A 382 21.02 5.44 17.81
C VAL A 382 21.01 6.62 18.79
N SER A 383 19.85 7.18 19.15
CA SER A 383 19.80 8.11 20.29
C SER A 383 20.05 7.35 21.59
N GLY A 384 20.86 7.92 22.48
CA GLY A 384 21.07 7.42 23.84
C GLY A 384 19.80 7.44 24.70
N GLU A 385 18.81 8.28 24.34
CA GLU A 385 17.51 8.40 25.01
C GLU A 385 16.68 7.10 24.91
N TYR A 386 16.93 6.29 23.87
CA TYR A 386 16.20 5.07 23.57
C TYR A 386 16.98 3.79 23.87
N VAL A 387 18.03 3.88 24.70
CA VAL A 387 18.74 2.72 25.24
C VAL A 387 19.06 2.88 26.73
N VAL A 388 19.11 1.77 27.47
CA VAL A 388 19.62 1.71 28.86
C VAL A 388 20.88 0.88 28.92
N VAL A 389 21.69 1.07 29.96
CA VAL A 389 22.87 0.20 30.20
C VAL A 389 22.40 -1.22 30.53
N ASP A 390 22.99 -2.22 29.84
CA ASP A 390 22.76 -3.63 30.11
C ASP A 390 23.84 -4.14 31.07
N ASP A 391 23.69 -3.81 32.35
CA ASP A 391 24.64 -4.16 33.43
C ASP A 391 24.53 -5.64 33.87
N GLY A 392 23.41 -6.29 33.56
CA GLY A 392 23.08 -7.66 33.96
C GLY A 392 22.20 -7.76 35.21
N SER A 393 21.74 -6.64 35.77
CA SER A 393 20.75 -6.59 36.85
C SER A 393 19.34 -6.92 36.32
N SER A 394 18.51 -7.51 37.17
CA SER A 394 17.17 -8.00 36.82
C SER A 394 16.06 -6.98 37.14
N GLU A 395 16.37 -5.68 37.07
CA GLU A 395 15.45 -4.59 37.38
C GLU A 395 14.92 -4.00 36.06
N GLY A 396 13.62 -4.17 35.80
CA GLY A 396 12.96 -3.77 34.55
C GLY A 396 12.10 -4.84 33.86
N GLY A 397 12.08 -6.10 34.30
CA GLY A 397 11.17 -7.11 33.72
C GLY A 397 11.30 -8.53 34.26
N GLY A 398 10.57 -8.85 35.33
CA GLY A 398 10.61 -10.16 35.99
C GLY A 398 9.95 -11.30 35.20
N ILE A 399 10.40 -12.53 35.46
CA ILE A 399 10.12 -13.81 34.77
C ILE A 399 8.89 -13.80 33.85
N ALA A 400 9.10 -13.74 32.53
CA ALA A 400 8.04 -13.95 31.56
C ALA A 400 7.50 -15.39 31.65
N SER A 401 6.19 -15.55 31.54
CA SER A 401 5.56 -16.88 31.63
C SER A 401 5.23 -17.45 30.26
N GLY A 402 5.40 -18.77 30.11
CA GLY A 402 4.83 -19.53 28.99
C GLY A 402 5.42 -19.25 27.60
N ALA A 403 6.74 -19.05 27.50
CA ALA A 403 7.47 -18.96 26.24
C ALA A 403 7.05 -20.06 25.23
N SER A 404 6.81 -19.68 23.97
CA SER A 404 6.35 -20.57 22.91
C SER A 404 6.98 -20.25 21.56
N LEU A 405 6.89 -21.19 20.59
CA LEU A 405 7.41 -21.06 19.24
C LEU A 405 6.39 -21.55 18.21
N SER A 406 6.37 -20.94 17.01
CA SER A 406 5.51 -21.35 15.90
C SER A 406 5.85 -22.73 15.31
N ALA A 407 7.05 -23.27 15.57
CA ALA A 407 7.45 -24.63 15.21
C ALA A 407 8.47 -25.22 16.21
N SER A 408 8.40 -26.54 16.42
CA SER A 408 9.37 -27.33 17.19
C SER A 408 10.45 -27.98 16.32
N SER A 409 10.26 -28.03 15.00
CA SER A 409 11.30 -28.41 14.05
C SER A 409 11.11 -27.68 12.71
N LEU A 410 12.23 -27.41 12.03
CA LEU A 410 12.29 -26.75 10.73
C LEU A 410 13.33 -27.43 9.83
N THR A 411 13.15 -27.31 8.51
CA THR A 411 14.14 -27.73 7.52
C THR A 411 14.25 -26.68 6.44
N LEU A 412 15.48 -26.29 6.11
CA LEU A 412 15.80 -25.29 5.09
C LEU A 412 17.11 -25.63 4.37
N SER A 413 17.30 -25.13 3.16
CA SER A 413 18.56 -25.28 2.44
C SER A 413 19.59 -24.29 2.94
N GLN A 414 20.87 -24.61 2.80
CA GLN A 414 21.93 -23.62 3.02
C GLN A 414 21.69 -22.35 2.18
N TYR A 415 21.95 -21.20 2.79
CA TYR A 415 21.65 -19.83 2.32
C TYR A 415 20.18 -19.40 2.34
N GLN A 416 19.24 -20.25 2.77
CA GLN A 416 17.85 -19.83 3.05
C GLN A 416 17.70 -19.29 4.48
N SER A 417 16.63 -18.55 4.71
CA SER A 417 16.10 -18.21 6.04
C SER A 417 14.73 -18.86 6.26
N VAL A 418 14.30 -18.95 7.52
CA VAL A 418 12.91 -19.24 7.93
C VAL A 418 12.46 -18.22 8.97
N ARG A 419 11.23 -17.71 8.83
CA ARG A 419 10.55 -16.96 9.88
C ARG A 419 10.06 -17.92 10.96
N LEU A 420 10.61 -17.83 12.16
CA LEU A 420 10.22 -18.61 13.35
C LEU A 420 9.69 -17.64 14.40
N ASP A 421 8.37 -17.61 14.62
CA ASP A 421 7.75 -16.67 15.56
C ASP A 421 7.88 -17.21 17.00
N GLY A 422 8.38 -16.37 17.91
CA GLY A 422 8.44 -16.59 19.36
C GLY A 422 7.46 -15.69 20.10
N SER A 423 6.97 -16.14 21.26
CA SER A 423 6.09 -15.32 22.11
C SER A 423 6.10 -15.71 23.59
N VAL A 424 5.77 -14.75 24.46
CA VAL A 424 5.56 -14.93 25.92
C VAL A 424 4.17 -14.45 26.34
N LYS A 425 3.71 -14.80 27.54
CA LYS A 425 2.35 -14.48 28.01
C LYS A 425 2.25 -13.24 28.91
N SER A 426 3.35 -12.78 29.48
CA SER A 426 3.37 -11.70 30.48
C SER A 426 4.75 -11.04 30.54
N ASN A 427 4.76 -9.71 30.72
CA ASN A 427 5.92 -8.83 30.92
C ASN A 427 6.86 -8.69 29.70
N LEU A 428 7.39 -7.47 29.52
CA LEU A 428 8.43 -7.14 28.53
C LEU A 428 9.82 -7.60 28.99
N SER A 429 9.96 -8.88 29.37
CA SER A 429 11.26 -9.47 29.66
C SER A 429 12.04 -9.67 28.36
N ALA A 430 13.32 -9.30 28.39
CA ALA A 430 14.22 -9.36 27.23
C ALA A 430 14.18 -10.71 26.49
N MET A 431 13.54 -10.77 25.33
CA MET A 431 13.47 -12.00 24.55
C MET A 431 14.87 -12.37 24.03
N THR A 432 15.30 -13.62 24.24
CA THR A 432 16.64 -14.07 23.87
C THR A 432 16.61 -15.28 22.94
N TRP A 433 17.35 -15.17 21.84
CA TRP A 433 17.56 -16.25 20.87
C TRP A 433 19.00 -16.76 20.96
N THR A 434 19.15 -18.07 21.09
CA THR A 434 20.46 -18.75 21.08
C THR A 434 20.44 -19.95 20.15
N SER A 435 21.61 -20.33 19.62
CA SER A 435 21.79 -21.54 18.82
C SER A 435 22.81 -22.46 19.46
N SER A 436 22.55 -23.78 19.43
CA SER A 436 23.52 -24.79 19.85
C SER A 436 24.73 -24.92 18.92
N ASP A 437 24.59 -24.51 17.65
CA ASP A 437 25.70 -24.39 16.68
C ASP A 437 25.41 -23.23 15.70
N PRO A 438 25.85 -22.00 16.05
CA PRO A 438 25.75 -20.84 15.17
C PRO A 438 26.49 -20.99 13.83
N SER A 439 27.36 -21.99 13.69
CA SER A 439 28.07 -22.26 12.44
C SER A 439 27.25 -23.10 11.45
N VAL A 440 26.17 -23.73 11.91
CA VAL A 440 25.14 -24.44 11.13
C VAL A 440 23.93 -23.55 10.90
N ALA A 441 23.31 -23.02 11.97
CA ALA A 441 22.16 -22.10 11.86
C ALA A 441 22.08 -21.14 13.05
N TYR A 442 21.59 -19.92 12.82
CA TYR A 442 21.44 -18.88 13.85
C TYR A 442 20.31 -17.91 13.49
N VAL A 443 19.79 -17.17 14.47
CA VAL A 443 18.90 -16.02 14.21
C VAL A 443 19.76 -14.85 13.74
N GLY A 444 19.54 -14.38 12.51
CA GLY A 444 20.24 -13.23 11.96
C GLY A 444 19.75 -11.93 12.59
N TYR A 445 18.43 -11.75 12.61
CA TYR A 445 17.71 -10.66 13.27
C TYR A 445 16.28 -11.10 13.59
N THR A 446 15.51 -10.25 14.28
CA THR A 446 14.08 -10.44 14.54
C THR A 446 13.26 -9.28 13.99
N VAL A 447 12.00 -9.55 13.66
CA VAL A 447 11.00 -8.56 13.26
C VAL A 447 9.92 -8.56 14.33
N SER A 448 9.76 -7.44 15.06
CA SER A 448 8.69 -7.29 16.04
C SER A 448 7.36 -7.05 15.32
N TYR A 449 6.28 -7.66 15.82
CA TYR A 449 4.91 -7.44 15.34
C TYR A 449 4.05 -6.71 16.40
N GLY A 450 4.71 -6.10 17.40
CA GLY A 450 4.07 -5.48 18.56
C GLY A 450 3.69 -6.49 19.65
N GLY A 451 3.68 -6.01 20.90
CA GLY A 451 3.36 -6.82 22.08
C GLY A 451 4.34 -7.97 22.32
N ASN A 452 3.86 -9.04 22.97
CA ASN A 452 4.70 -10.12 23.48
C ASN A 452 5.13 -11.15 22.41
N SER A 453 5.39 -10.73 21.16
CA SER A 453 5.77 -11.64 20.06
C SER A 453 6.64 -11.02 18.97
N GLU A 454 7.61 -11.79 18.48
CA GLU A 454 8.54 -11.41 17.41
C GLU A 454 8.81 -12.59 16.46
N GLY A 455 9.11 -12.30 15.20
CA GLY A 455 9.52 -13.28 14.19
C GLY A 455 11.03 -13.30 14.03
N ALA A 456 11.68 -14.40 14.41
CA ALA A 456 13.12 -14.59 14.22
C ALA A 456 13.44 -15.09 12.81
N MET A 457 14.40 -14.44 12.16
CA MET A 457 14.92 -14.84 10.85
C MET A 457 16.07 -15.83 11.03
N VAL A 458 15.71 -17.12 11.13
CA VAL A 458 16.67 -18.22 11.30
C VAL A 458 17.35 -18.53 9.97
N TYR A 459 18.64 -18.23 9.86
CA TYR A 459 19.46 -18.44 8.66
C TYR A 459 20.20 -19.78 8.68
N GLY A 460 20.17 -20.50 7.55
CA GLY A 460 20.88 -21.76 7.34
C GLY A 460 22.29 -21.54 6.77
N ALA A 461 23.30 -21.47 7.64
CA ALA A 461 24.67 -21.12 7.25
C ALA A 461 25.46 -22.30 6.64
N LYS A 462 25.30 -23.52 7.15
CA LYS A 462 25.99 -24.74 6.67
C LYS A 462 25.15 -26.00 6.91
N PRO A 463 25.28 -27.06 6.09
CA PRO A 463 24.54 -28.30 6.29
C PRO A 463 24.84 -28.96 7.65
N GLY A 464 23.80 -29.39 8.35
CA GLY A 464 23.87 -29.94 9.71
C GLY A 464 22.55 -29.78 10.47
N THR A 465 22.58 -29.93 11.79
CA THR A 465 21.43 -29.68 12.66
C THR A 465 21.86 -28.83 13.86
N ALA A 466 21.09 -27.79 14.15
CA ALA A 466 21.25 -26.96 15.34
C ALA A 466 19.91 -26.79 16.06
N THR A 467 19.93 -26.59 17.37
CA THR A 467 18.74 -26.23 18.15
C THR A 467 18.73 -24.72 18.37
N ILE A 468 17.73 -24.05 17.81
CA ILE A 468 17.40 -22.67 18.15
C ILE A 468 16.58 -22.69 19.44
N THR A 469 16.95 -21.87 20.41
CA THR A 469 16.27 -21.74 21.70
C THR A 469 15.82 -20.29 21.88
N PHE A 470 14.52 -20.12 22.05
CA PHE A 470 13.88 -18.89 22.51
C PHE A 470 13.69 -18.96 24.02
N ALA A 471 14.02 -17.89 24.74
CA ALA A 471 13.86 -17.81 26.18
C ALA A 471 13.49 -16.39 26.62
N ASP A 472 12.89 -16.31 27.81
CA ASP A 472 12.65 -15.03 28.50
C ASP A 472 13.94 -14.33 28.96
N GLY A 473 13.80 -13.13 29.51
CA GLY A 473 14.91 -12.26 29.93
C GLY A 473 15.76 -12.78 31.09
N GLU A 474 15.27 -13.75 31.85
CA GLU A 474 16.04 -14.45 32.88
C GLU A 474 16.64 -15.76 32.36
N GLY A 475 16.21 -16.22 31.19
CA GLY A 475 16.53 -17.54 30.67
C GLY A 475 15.89 -18.67 31.47
N THR A 476 14.71 -18.44 32.06
CA THR A 476 14.03 -19.40 32.97
C THR A 476 13.05 -20.28 32.19
N THR A 477 12.09 -19.70 31.48
CA THR A 477 11.20 -20.40 30.54
C THR A 477 11.83 -20.43 29.14
N LYS A 478 11.72 -21.59 28.46
CA LYS A 478 12.36 -21.83 27.16
C LYS A 478 11.47 -22.63 26.22
N ALA A 479 11.50 -22.27 24.96
CA ALA A 479 10.98 -23.06 23.85
C ALA A 479 12.12 -23.35 22.85
N THR A 480 12.11 -24.53 22.23
CA THR A 480 13.18 -24.97 21.32
C THR A 480 12.65 -25.44 19.98
N CYS A 481 13.40 -25.12 18.92
CA CYS A 481 13.17 -25.58 17.57
C CYS A 481 14.43 -26.31 17.04
N GLN A 482 14.27 -27.55 16.59
CA GLN A 482 15.35 -28.27 15.90
C GLN A 482 15.39 -27.87 14.41
N VAL A 483 16.45 -27.20 14.00
CA VAL A 483 16.64 -26.67 12.66
C VAL A 483 17.64 -27.54 11.90
N THR A 484 17.18 -28.21 10.85
CA THR A 484 18.04 -29.02 9.97
C THR A 484 18.34 -28.26 8.68
N VAL A 485 19.61 -27.98 8.44
CA VAL A 485 20.10 -27.31 7.24
C VAL A 485 20.57 -28.37 6.23
N THR A 486 20.04 -28.34 5.02
CA THR A 486 20.47 -29.21 3.92
C THR A 486 21.52 -28.54 3.03
N SER A 487 22.09 -29.27 2.08
CA SER A 487 23.01 -28.70 1.07
C SER A 487 22.36 -27.56 0.27
N ALA A 488 23.14 -26.53 -0.08
CA ALA A 488 22.68 -25.43 -0.91
C ALA A 488 22.06 -25.93 -2.23
N GLN A 489 20.85 -25.43 -2.54
CA GLN A 489 20.11 -25.78 -3.75
C GLN A 489 20.98 -25.60 -5.00
N ALA A 490 20.87 -26.53 -5.95
CA ALA A 490 21.69 -26.49 -7.17
C ALA A 490 21.43 -25.22 -7.99
N VAL A 491 20.15 -24.83 -8.09
CA VAL A 491 19.66 -23.60 -8.70
C VAL A 491 18.62 -23.03 -7.74
N ARG A 492 18.72 -21.75 -7.38
CA ARG A 492 17.78 -21.07 -6.47
C ARG A 492 16.50 -20.65 -7.18
N PHE A 493 16.65 -20.12 -8.39
CA PHE A 493 15.57 -19.67 -9.27
C PHE A 493 15.95 -19.91 -10.74
N ALA A 494 14.97 -20.18 -11.60
CA ALA A 494 15.15 -20.13 -13.05
C ALA A 494 13.85 -19.70 -13.75
N TYR A 495 13.99 -18.95 -14.84
CA TYR A 495 12.88 -18.38 -15.61
C TYR A 495 13.31 -18.06 -17.05
N GLY A 496 12.35 -17.77 -17.93
CA GLY A 496 12.62 -17.07 -19.20
C GLY A 496 12.49 -15.56 -18.98
N ASP A 497 13.42 -14.75 -19.47
CA ASP A 497 13.35 -13.28 -19.37
C ASP A 497 12.06 -12.74 -20.00
N GLU A 498 11.69 -13.28 -21.16
CA GLU A 498 10.32 -13.28 -21.66
C GLU A 498 9.57 -14.55 -21.24
N ASN A 499 8.49 -14.35 -20.48
CA ASN A 499 7.60 -15.39 -19.96
C ASN A 499 6.55 -15.85 -20.99
N ILE A 500 6.28 -15.01 -22.01
CA ILE A 500 5.55 -15.35 -23.23
C ILE A 500 6.27 -14.80 -24.46
N VAL A 501 6.46 -15.61 -25.48
CA VAL A 501 7.31 -15.29 -26.64
C VAL A 501 6.72 -15.83 -27.95
N GLY A 502 6.98 -15.17 -29.08
CA GLY A 502 6.58 -15.70 -30.39
C GLY A 502 7.44 -16.88 -30.80
N LYS A 503 6.89 -17.86 -31.54
CA LYS A 503 7.72 -18.91 -32.15
C LYS A 503 8.82 -18.31 -33.03
N ASP A 504 9.98 -18.95 -33.06
CA ASP A 504 11.22 -18.50 -33.73
C ASP A 504 11.82 -17.17 -33.22
N VAL A 505 11.17 -16.48 -32.27
CA VAL A 505 11.74 -15.30 -31.60
C VAL A 505 12.78 -15.74 -30.56
N LYS A 506 13.81 -14.90 -30.38
CA LYS A 506 14.90 -15.11 -29.42
C LYS A 506 14.55 -14.53 -28.05
N PHE A 507 14.90 -15.26 -27.00
CA PHE A 507 14.80 -14.85 -25.60
C PHE A 507 15.87 -15.58 -24.77
N ASN A 508 16.08 -15.23 -23.51
CA ASN A 508 17.06 -15.86 -22.64
C ASN A 508 16.42 -16.73 -21.56
N LEU A 509 16.97 -17.93 -21.38
CA LEU A 509 16.79 -18.70 -20.16
C LEU A 509 17.77 -18.16 -19.10
N ILE A 510 17.23 -17.82 -17.94
CA ILE A 510 17.96 -17.31 -16.77
C ILE A 510 17.98 -18.40 -15.69
N GLY A 511 19.14 -18.60 -15.06
CA GLY A 511 19.30 -19.53 -13.94
C GLY A 511 20.20 -18.93 -12.87
N ILE A 512 19.65 -18.71 -11.67
CA ILE A 512 20.33 -18.06 -10.56
C ILE A 512 20.83 -19.12 -9.57
N THR A 513 22.11 -19.06 -9.23
CA THR A 513 22.74 -20.00 -8.28
C THR A 513 23.56 -19.28 -7.22
N ASP A 514 23.92 -19.99 -6.14
CA ASP A 514 24.99 -19.53 -5.27
C ASP A 514 26.33 -19.38 -6.03
N SER A 515 27.25 -18.61 -5.46
CA SER A 515 28.53 -18.25 -6.07
C SER A 515 29.49 -19.42 -6.36
N SER A 516 29.27 -20.63 -5.83
CA SER A 516 30.18 -21.78 -6.04
C SER A 516 30.01 -22.47 -7.40
N ARG A 517 28.88 -22.26 -8.10
CA ARG A 517 28.60 -22.93 -9.38
C ARG A 517 29.39 -22.31 -10.54
N ALA A 518 29.60 -23.12 -11.58
CA ALA A 518 30.41 -22.78 -12.76
C ALA A 518 29.65 -22.93 -14.09
N GLY A 519 28.42 -23.42 -14.06
CA GLY A 519 27.56 -23.53 -15.23
C GLY A 519 26.14 -23.98 -14.88
N VAL A 520 25.20 -23.65 -15.75
CA VAL A 520 23.79 -24.07 -15.69
C VAL A 520 23.43 -24.80 -17.00
N LYS A 521 22.56 -25.80 -16.89
CA LYS A 521 21.97 -26.53 -18.01
C LYS A 521 20.46 -26.50 -17.88
N PHE A 522 19.80 -25.95 -18.88
CA PHE A 522 18.37 -26.01 -19.06
C PHE A 522 18.02 -27.27 -19.87
N THR A 523 16.99 -28.01 -19.48
CA THR A 523 16.48 -29.18 -20.20
C THR A 523 14.98 -29.05 -20.33
N ILE A 524 14.44 -29.05 -21.54
CA ILE A 524 13.01 -29.18 -21.76
C ILE A 524 12.63 -30.62 -21.38
N VAL A 525 11.63 -30.78 -20.50
CA VAL A 525 11.14 -32.08 -20.02
C VAL A 525 9.70 -32.37 -20.41
N ASP A 526 8.94 -31.34 -20.81
CA ASP A 526 7.62 -31.48 -21.43
C ASP A 526 7.37 -30.28 -22.38
N GLY A 527 6.46 -30.45 -23.34
CA GLY A 527 6.07 -29.43 -24.32
C GLY A 527 6.30 -29.82 -25.79
N PRO A 528 6.05 -28.89 -26.74
CA PRO A 528 6.01 -29.18 -28.18
C PRO A 528 7.29 -29.68 -28.84
N ALA A 529 8.46 -29.52 -28.19
CA ALA A 529 9.75 -29.97 -28.72
C ALA A 529 10.73 -30.27 -27.59
N ASN A 530 11.66 -31.21 -27.80
CA ASN A 530 12.71 -31.54 -26.84
C ASN A 530 13.99 -30.73 -27.10
N GLY A 531 14.74 -30.42 -26.04
CA GLY A 531 16.02 -29.70 -26.16
C GLY A 531 16.76 -29.57 -24.83
N SER A 532 18.07 -29.33 -24.90
CA SER A 532 18.88 -29.00 -23.72
C SER A 532 19.97 -27.99 -24.08
N PHE A 533 20.18 -27.03 -23.20
CA PHE A 533 20.97 -25.82 -23.45
C PHE A 533 21.90 -25.57 -22.27
N GLU A 534 23.22 -25.69 -22.49
CA GLU A 534 24.22 -25.39 -21.47
C GLU A 534 24.74 -23.94 -21.60
N THR A 535 25.08 -23.33 -20.46
CA THR A 535 25.80 -22.05 -20.38
C THR A 535 26.81 -22.06 -19.23
N THR A 536 27.92 -21.35 -19.42
CA THR A 536 28.88 -20.98 -18.37
C THR A 536 29.08 -19.46 -18.31
N THR A 537 28.26 -18.70 -19.04
CA THR A 537 28.26 -17.23 -19.03
C THR A 537 27.32 -16.76 -17.92
N TYR A 538 27.81 -15.88 -17.04
CA TYR A 538 27.05 -15.31 -15.94
C TYR A 538 27.49 -13.87 -15.64
N THR A 539 26.57 -13.08 -15.09
CA THR A 539 26.91 -11.93 -14.24
C THR A 539 26.97 -12.37 -12.78
N THR A 540 27.57 -11.54 -11.93
CA THR A 540 27.56 -11.74 -10.47
C THR A 540 26.92 -10.54 -9.83
N GLU A 541 25.92 -10.80 -8.99
CA GLU A 541 25.25 -9.82 -8.16
C GLU A 541 25.53 -10.13 -6.69
N SER A 542 25.60 -9.08 -5.88
CA SER A 542 25.79 -9.17 -4.44
C SER A 542 24.88 -8.19 -3.73
N GLN A 543 24.17 -8.64 -2.70
CA GLN A 543 23.42 -7.78 -1.80
C GLN A 543 24.06 -7.84 -0.41
N ASN A 544 24.38 -6.67 0.13
CA ASN A 544 24.82 -6.54 1.52
C ASN A 544 23.60 -6.42 2.43
N SER A 545 23.66 -7.09 3.58
CA SER A 545 22.61 -7.00 4.57
C SER A 545 22.72 -5.70 5.37
N SER A 546 21.61 -4.98 5.46
CA SER A 546 21.42 -3.88 6.40
C SER A 546 21.16 -4.38 7.83
N TYR A 547 20.75 -5.64 8.00
CA TYR A 547 20.51 -6.27 9.30
C TYR A 547 21.72 -7.04 9.86
N GLY A 548 22.83 -7.16 9.11
CA GLY A 548 24.05 -7.87 9.52
C GLY A 548 24.07 -9.37 9.19
N MET A 549 23.16 -9.85 8.34
CA MET A 549 23.29 -11.16 7.69
C MET A 549 24.50 -11.20 6.73
N PRO A 550 24.98 -12.38 6.31
CA PRO A 550 26.08 -12.48 5.36
C PRO A 550 25.70 -11.86 4.01
N THR A 551 26.65 -11.16 3.37
CA THR A 551 26.50 -10.70 1.98
C THR A 551 26.06 -11.85 1.09
N ASN A 552 24.85 -11.77 0.56
CA ASN A 552 24.37 -12.72 -0.41
C ASN A 552 25.11 -12.45 -1.73
N THR A 553 25.55 -13.49 -2.43
CA THR A 553 26.24 -13.35 -3.71
C THR A 553 25.87 -14.51 -4.61
N VAL A 554 25.31 -14.17 -5.77
CA VAL A 554 24.77 -15.12 -6.75
C VAL A 554 25.46 -14.99 -8.09
N LYS A 555 25.25 -16.02 -8.92
CA LYS A 555 25.58 -15.99 -10.34
C LYS A 555 24.30 -16.11 -11.13
N VAL A 556 24.03 -15.11 -11.96
CA VAL A 556 22.88 -15.08 -12.87
C VAL A 556 23.39 -15.59 -14.21
N PHE A 557 23.14 -16.87 -14.49
CA PHE A 557 23.55 -17.52 -15.73
C PHE A 557 22.53 -17.23 -16.83
N THR A 558 23.01 -16.80 -17.99
CA THR A 558 22.17 -16.40 -19.14
C THR A 558 22.39 -17.34 -20.32
N LYS A 559 21.31 -17.71 -21.01
CA LYS A 559 21.37 -18.51 -22.24
C LYS A 559 20.30 -18.10 -23.26
N GLU A 560 20.73 -17.41 -24.31
CA GLU A 560 19.88 -17.16 -25.49
C GLU A 560 19.43 -18.48 -26.13
N VAL A 561 18.13 -18.58 -26.42
CA VAL A 561 17.45 -19.67 -27.13
C VAL A 561 16.34 -19.12 -28.04
N SER A 562 15.75 -19.99 -28.87
CA SER A 562 14.55 -19.71 -29.66
C SER A 562 13.80 -21.03 -29.90
N PHE A 563 12.49 -21.08 -29.68
CA PHE A 563 11.68 -22.30 -29.85
C PHE A 563 10.79 -22.21 -31.09
N TYR A 564 10.76 -23.26 -31.91
CA TYR A 564 10.19 -23.25 -33.27
C TYR A 564 8.72 -23.70 -33.35
N ALA A 565 8.20 -24.31 -32.28
CA ALA A 565 6.83 -24.80 -32.19
C ALA A 565 6.08 -24.04 -31.07
N ALA A 566 4.78 -23.85 -31.25
CA ALA A 566 3.93 -23.13 -30.30
C ALA A 566 3.32 -24.08 -29.26
N GLY A 567 3.11 -23.57 -28.05
CA GLY A 567 2.63 -24.28 -26.87
C GLY A 567 3.44 -23.92 -25.62
N GLU A 568 3.09 -24.52 -24.49
CA GLU A 568 3.81 -24.36 -23.22
C GLU A 568 4.98 -25.34 -23.12
N TYR A 569 6.13 -24.85 -22.63
CA TYR A 569 7.36 -25.61 -22.47
C TYR A 569 7.74 -25.70 -21.00
N THR A 570 7.90 -26.91 -20.46
CA THR A 570 8.37 -27.16 -19.08
C THR A 570 9.87 -27.40 -19.08
N ILE A 571 10.61 -26.61 -18.32
CA ILE A 571 12.08 -26.54 -18.36
C ILE A 571 12.66 -26.77 -16.95
N ARG A 572 13.63 -27.68 -16.86
CA ARG A 572 14.43 -27.92 -15.65
C ARG A 572 15.82 -27.32 -15.77
N ALA A 573 16.19 -26.45 -14.84
CA ALA A 573 17.52 -25.88 -14.69
C ALA A 573 18.35 -26.68 -13.67
N TYR A 574 19.48 -27.23 -14.12
CA TYR A 574 20.47 -27.95 -13.32
C TYR A 574 21.76 -27.14 -13.24
N SER A 575 22.60 -27.33 -12.21
CA SER A 575 23.91 -26.65 -12.11
C SER A 575 25.07 -27.62 -11.92
N LYS A 576 26.31 -27.12 -12.09
CA LYS A 576 27.54 -27.84 -11.79
C LYS A 576 28.59 -26.94 -11.13
N THR A 577 29.45 -27.51 -10.31
CA THR A 577 30.70 -26.86 -9.84
C THR A 577 31.79 -26.97 -10.90
N SER A 578 32.91 -26.27 -10.72
CA SER A 578 34.04 -26.35 -11.66
C SER A 578 34.62 -27.77 -11.71
N GLY A 579 34.63 -28.40 -12.89
CA GLY A 579 35.03 -29.80 -13.08
C GLY A 579 34.05 -30.84 -12.52
N GLY A 580 32.91 -30.44 -11.96
CA GLY A 580 31.91 -31.32 -11.38
C GLY A 580 30.87 -31.84 -12.39
N SER A 581 30.16 -32.90 -11.99
CA SER A 581 28.95 -33.37 -12.67
C SER A 581 27.81 -32.37 -12.57
N TRP A 582 26.82 -32.50 -13.47
CA TRP A 582 25.50 -31.88 -13.32
C TRP A 582 24.78 -32.41 -12.06
N SER A 583 24.03 -31.54 -11.40
CA SER A 583 23.18 -31.89 -10.25
C SER A 583 22.10 -32.92 -10.59
N SER A 584 21.67 -33.69 -9.58
CA SER A 584 20.39 -34.41 -9.60
C SER A 584 19.21 -33.45 -9.49
N ASP A 585 19.38 -32.45 -8.64
CA ASP A 585 18.34 -31.51 -8.22
C ASP A 585 18.26 -30.34 -9.20
N TYR A 586 17.08 -29.74 -9.31
CA TYR A 586 16.76 -28.74 -10.33
C TYR A 586 15.75 -27.71 -9.83
N TYR A 587 15.71 -26.56 -10.49
CA TYR A 587 14.56 -25.65 -10.47
C TYR A 587 13.71 -25.91 -11.73
N GLU A 588 12.38 -25.96 -11.59
CA GLU A 588 11.45 -26.17 -12.71
C GLU A 588 10.61 -24.92 -12.96
N PHE A 589 10.45 -24.53 -14.22
CA PHE A 589 9.64 -23.40 -14.65
C PHE A 589 9.04 -23.67 -16.04
N THR A 590 8.10 -22.83 -16.47
CA THR A 590 7.47 -22.93 -17.78
C THR A 590 7.63 -21.65 -18.60
N VAL A 591 7.61 -21.76 -19.92
CA VAL A 591 7.59 -20.62 -20.87
C VAL A 591 6.48 -20.86 -21.91
N MET A 592 5.70 -19.83 -22.24
CA MET A 592 4.65 -19.91 -23.25
C MET A 592 5.15 -19.45 -24.62
N VAL A 593 4.97 -20.26 -25.67
CA VAL A 593 5.34 -19.90 -27.06
C VAL A 593 4.10 -19.77 -27.92
N THR A 594 3.84 -18.61 -28.49
CA THR A 594 2.64 -18.34 -29.31
C THR A 594 2.82 -18.71 -30.78
N SER A 595 1.69 -18.97 -31.46
CA SER A 595 1.62 -19.35 -32.88
C SER A 595 2.21 -18.31 -33.84
N SER A 596 2.18 -17.05 -33.40
CA SER A 596 2.56 -15.82 -34.09
C SER A 596 3.30 -14.89 -33.11
N ASN A 597 3.82 -13.76 -33.60
CA ASN A 597 4.49 -12.78 -32.74
C ASN A 597 3.52 -12.16 -31.72
N VAL A 598 3.96 -12.06 -30.47
CA VAL A 598 3.20 -11.49 -29.36
C VAL A 598 2.98 -9.98 -29.59
N SER A 599 1.81 -9.63 -30.14
CA SER A 599 1.46 -8.23 -30.40
C SER A 599 0.87 -7.55 -29.15
N PRO A 600 1.33 -6.32 -28.80
CA PRO A 600 0.76 -5.55 -27.70
C PRO A 600 -0.66 -5.08 -27.98
N THR A 601 -1.05 -4.87 -29.25
CA THR A 601 -2.32 -4.23 -29.64
C THR A 601 -3.23 -5.07 -30.55
N THR A 602 -2.73 -6.17 -31.13
CA THR A 602 -3.56 -7.07 -31.97
C THR A 602 -4.24 -8.12 -31.10
N THR A 603 -5.57 -8.17 -31.15
CA THR A 603 -6.37 -9.13 -30.38
C THR A 603 -6.43 -10.51 -31.04
N THR A 604 -6.28 -11.58 -30.25
CA THR A 604 -6.40 -12.97 -30.73
C THR A 604 -7.07 -13.87 -29.69
N TYR A 605 -7.43 -15.10 -30.10
CA TYR A 605 -7.92 -16.15 -29.20
C TYR A 605 -6.81 -17.02 -28.59
N ASP A 606 -5.56 -16.88 -29.06
CA ASP A 606 -4.39 -17.61 -28.53
C ASP A 606 -4.28 -17.46 -27.00
N GLN A 607 -3.86 -18.54 -26.35
CA GLN A 607 -3.59 -18.56 -24.91
C GLN A 607 -2.56 -17.49 -24.54
N ARG A 608 -2.82 -16.73 -23.47
CA ARG A 608 -1.96 -15.66 -22.99
C ARG A 608 -1.38 -15.98 -21.61
N ARG A 609 -0.34 -15.22 -21.27
CA ARG A 609 0.40 -15.22 -20.00
C ARG A 609 1.04 -13.84 -19.85
N ALA A 610 1.38 -13.42 -18.63
CA ALA A 610 2.05 -12.14 -18.36
C ALA A 610 3.40 -12.02 -19.09
N SER A 611 3.67 -10.90 -19.78
CA SER A 611 4.96 -10.65 -20.44
C SER A 611 6.08 -10.20 -19.46
N GLY A 612 7.33 -10.16 -19.92
CA GLY A 612 8.42 -9.55 -19.14
C GLY A 612 8.18 -8.06 -18.86
N ASN A 613 7.50 -7.37 -19.77
CA ASN A 613 7.18 -5.94 -19.63
C ASN A 613 6.24 -5.67 -18.45
N ILE A 614 5.18 -6.47 -18.26
CA ILE A 614 4.27 -6.25 -17.12
C ILE A 614 4.88 -6.68 -15.79
N ILE A 615 5.73 -7.72 -15.77
CA ILE A 615 6.44 -8.12 -14.56
C ILE A 615 7.46 -7.02 -14.16
N SER A 616 8.09 -6.36 -15.13
CA SER A 616 8.93 -5.18 -14.89
C SER A 616 8.14 -3.95 -14.41
N VAL A 617 6.93 -3.73 -14.93
CA VAL A 617 6.02 -2.68 -14.42
C VAL A 617 5.59 -3.01 -12.98
N LEU A 618 5.21 -4.25 -12.67
CA LEU A 618 4.89 -4.70 -11.31
C LEU A 618 6.04 -4.45 -10.34
N ALA A 619 7.27 -4.85 -10.70
CA ALA A 619 8.47 -4.58 -9.91
C ALA A 619 8.66 -3.07 -9.63
N ASN A 620 8.35 -2.20 -10.60
CA ASN A 620 8.41 -0.76 -10.41
C ASN A 620 7.31 -0.22 -9.47
N PHE A 621 6.12 -0.82 -9.47
CA PHE A 621 5.00 -0.46 -8.58
C PHE A 621 5.20 -0.91 -7.13
N GLU A 622 5.63 -2.15 -6.90
CA GLU A 622 5.79 -2.69 -5.52
C GLU A 622 7.06 -2.15 -4.85
N GLY A 623 8.13 -1.91 -5.61
CA GLY A 623 9.45 -1.56 -5.07
C GLY A 623 10.22 -2.77 -4.53
N LEU A 624 11.56 -2.65 -4.47
CA LEU A 624 12.44 -3.74 -4.00
C LEU A 624 12.70 -3.60 -2.49
N VAL A 625 12.24 -4.58 -1.73
CA VAL A 625 12.52 -4.75 -0.29
C VAL A 625 13.47 -5.96 -0.14
N PRO A 626 14.81 -5.77 -0.17
CA PRO A 626 15.76 -6.87 -0.34
C PRO A 626 15.88 -7.80 0.89
N GLU A 627 15.60 -7.27 2.08
CA GLU A 627 15.55 -8.00 3.35
C GLU A 627 14.16 -7.88 3.95
N ILE A 628 13.68 -8.93 4.65
CA ILE A 628 12.33 -8.96 5.18
C ILE A 628 12.09 -7.84 6.22
N GLU A 629 11.05 -7.05 5.95
CA GLU A 629 10.53 -5.94 6.78
C GLU A 629 9.02 -6.16 7.07
N ASP A 630 8.49 -5.58 8.15
CA ASP A 630 7.06 -5.66 8.47
C ASP A 630 6.23 -4.70 7.59
N ASP A 631 5.03 -5.13 7.21
CA ASP A 631 4.14 -4.33 6.35
C ASP A 631 3.50 -3.20 7.20
N PRO A 632 3.77 -1.90 6.92
CA PRO A 632 3.25 -0.79 7.70
C PRO A 632 1.72 -0.57 7.55
N ILE A 633 1.07 -1.29 6.62
CA ILE A 633 -0.38 -1.29 6.38
C ILE A 633 -1.01 -2.60 6.91
N ALA A 634 -0.27 -3.71 6.94
CA ALA A 634 -0.77 -5.05 7.26
C ALA A 634 0.12 -5.85 8.23
N SER A 635 0.62 -5.18 9.29
CA SER A 635 1.56 -5.71 10.30
C SER A 635 1.30 -7.17 10.73
N GLY A 636 2.38 -7.93 10.85
CA GLY A 636 2.36 -9.39 11.05
C GLY A 636 2.38 -10.20 9.74
N ASN A 637 2.23 -9.53 8.59
CA ASN A 637 2.42 -10.06 7.23
C ASN A 637 3.65 -9.44 6.53
N PRO A 638 4.85 -9.54 7.14
CA PRO A 638 6.08 -8.97 6.59
C PRO A 638 6.40 -9.48 5.18
N THR A 639 7.04 -8.64 4.39
CA THR A 639 7.30 -8.89 2.96
C THR A 639 8.79 -8.82 2.62
N VAL A 640 9.17 -9.41 1.49
CA VAL A 640 10.51 -9.32 0.90
C VAL A 640 10.40 -9.36 -0.64
N GLY A 641 11.45 -8.97 -1.35
CA GLY A 641 11.46 -8.85 -2.81
C GLY A 641 10.49 -7.76 -3.27
N TYR A 642 9.66 -8.09 -4.27
CA TYR A 642 8.58 -7.22 -4.76
C TYR A 642 7.24 -7.61 -4.15
N GLY A 643 7.11 -7.45 -2.82
CA GLY A 643 5.87 -7.73 -2.08
C GLY A 643 5.56 -9.21 -1.81
N TYR A 644 6.55 -10.10 -1.77
CA TYR A 644 6.31 -11.50 -1.38
C TYR A 644 6.10 -11.62 0.14
N VAL A 645 4.87 -11.95 0.56
CA VAL A 645 4.50 -12.13 1.97
C VAL A 645 5.16 -13.39 2.57
N VAL A 646 6.02 -13.20 3.58
CA VAL A 646 6.80 -14.29 4.18
C VAL A 646 5.96 -15.06 5.20
N GLN A 647 5.56 -16.27 4.78
CA GLN A 647 4.82 -17.22 5.60
C GLN A 647 5.70 -17.78 6.73
N LYS A 648 5.20 -17.70 7.96
CA LYS A 648 5.81 -18.32 9.15
C LYS A 648 6.07 -19.82 8.96
N ASN A 649 7.18 -20.30 9.51
CA ASN A 649 7.75 -21.65 9.39
C ASN A 649 8.21 -22.08 7.99
N ASN A 650 7.99 -21.30 6.93
CA ASN A 650 8.42 -21.66 5.58
C ASN A 650 9.84 -21.15 5.27
N ALA A 651 10.59 -21.93 4.48
CA ALA A 651 11.93 -21.56 4.03
C ALA A 651 11.87 -20.66 2.78
N PHE A 652 12.60 -19.55 2.83
CA PHE A 652 12.66 -18.53 1.78
C PHE A 652 14.11 -18.04 1.59
N TYR A 653 14.38 -17.29 0.53
CA TYR A 653 15.65 -16.55 0.40
C TYR A 653 15.45 -15.14 0.96
N ASN A 654 16.35 -14.70 1.83
CA ASN A 654 16.41 -13.34 2.38
C ASN A 654 17.69 -12.66 1.91
N ASN A 655 17.79 -11.32 2.04
CA ASN A 655 18.92 -10.54 1.55
C ASN A 655 19.09 -10.72 0.03
N LEU A 656 17.98 -10.61 -0.70
CA LEU A 656 17.85 -10.91 -2.12
C LEU A 656 18.64 -9.93 -2.99
N THR A 657 19.24 -10.42 -4.08
CA THR A 657 19.65 -9.54 -5.18
C THR A 657 18.45 -9.21 -6.06
N GLU A 658 18.56 -8.16 -6.89
CA GLU A 658 17.49 -7.72 -7.78
C GLU A 658 17.01 -8.84 -8.72
N ALA A 659 17.93 -9.65 -9.28
CA ALA A 659 17.54 -10.79 -10.11
C ALA A 659 16.80 -11.89 -9.31
N GLU A 660 17.13 -12.12 -8.04
CA GLU A 660 16.40 -13.10 -7.22
C GLU A 660 14.99 -12.61 -6.86
N ALA A 661 14.85 -11.33 -6.50
CA ALA A 661 13.55 -10.71 -6.25
C ALA A 661 12.69 -10.69 -7.52
N TYR A 662 13.27 -10.37 -8.68
CA TYR A 662 12.56 -10.41 -9.97
C TYR A 662 12.14 -11.84 -10.31
N ALA A 663 13.01 -12.84 -10.14
CA ALA A 663 12.67 -14.25 -10.37
C ALA A 663 11.57 -14.75 -9.42
N GLN A 664 11.57 -14.30 -8.17
CA GLN A 664 10.50 -14.55 -7.20
C GLN A 664 9.17 -13.93 -7.67
N LEU A 665 9.18 -12.71 -8.21
CA LEU A 665 8.01 -12.05 -8.78
C LEU A 665 7.49 -12.78 -10.04
N VAL A 666 8.36 -13.21 -10.96
CA VAL A 666 7.97 -14.03 -12.13
C VAL A 666 7.28 -15.32 -11.68
N ASN A 667 7.85 -16.02 -10.70
CA ASN A 667 7.27 -17.22 -10.11
C ASN A 667 5.90 -16.93 -9.46
N MET A 668 5.77 -15.83 -8.72
CA MET A 668 4.54 -15.43 -8.05
C MET A 668 3.42 -15.07 -9.04
N VAL A 669 3.69 -14.24 -10.04
CA VAL A 669 2.72 -13.84 -11.09
C VAL A 669 2.17 -15.05 -11.86
N ASN A 670 3.02 -16.05 -12.14
CA ASN A 670 2.63 -17.28 -12.81
C ASN A 670 1.87 -18.25 -11.87
N ASN A 671 2.44 -18.58 -10.71
CA ASN A 671 2.04 -19.75 -9.93
C ASN A 671 1.12 -19.45 -8.73
N ALA A 672 1.02 -18.19 -8.28
CA ALA A 672 0.04 -17.79 -7.24
C ALA A 672 -1.36 -17.47 -7.80
N GLY A 673 -1.62 -17.80 -9.07
CA GLY A 673 -2.95 -17.74 -9.68
C GLY A 673 -3.30 -16.45 -10.41
N TYR A 674 -2.46 -15.41 -10.37
CA TYR A 674 -2.77 -14.11 -10.96
C TYR A 674 -2.91 -14.16 -12.49
N ALA A 675 -1.88 -14.62 -13.21
CA ALA A 675 -1.92 -14.72 -14.67
C ALA A 675 -2.94 -15.76 -15.16
N SER A 676 -3.06 -16.90 -14.46
CA SER A 676 -4.02 -17.95 -14.84
C SER A 676 -5.47 -17.56 -14.58
N ALA A 677 -5.77 -16.69 -13.59
CA ALA A 677 -7.12 -16.15 -13.42
C ALA A 677 -7.54 -15.27 -14.61
N VAL A 678 -6.64 -14.41 -15.13
CA VAL A 678 -6.91 -13.60 -16.34
C VAL A 678 -7.16 -14.49 -17.56
N GLU A 679 -6.34 -15.53 -17.76
CA GLU A 679 -6.52 -16.48 -18.87
C GLU A 679 -7.81 -17.30 -18.73
N ASN A 680 -8.17 -17.74 -17.52
CA ASN A 680 -9.43 -18.42 -17.24
C ASN A 680 -10.64 -17.52 -17.53
N PHE A 681 -10.59 -16.24 -17.13
CA PHE A 681 -11.63 -15.25 -17.43
C PHE A 681 -11.78 -15.02 -18.94
N ARG A 682 -10.64 -14.85 -19.64
CA ARG A 682 -10.58 -14.69 -21.10
C ARG A 682 -11.19 -15.90 -21.84
N ALA A 683 -10.78 -17.11 -21.47
CA ALA A 683 -11.23 -18.34 -22.08
C ALA A 683 -12.72 -18.62 -21.81
N SER A 684 -13.17 -18.49 -20.55
CA SER A 684 -14.56 -18.77 -20.14
C SER A 684 -15.58 -17.84 -20.80
N ASN A 685 -15.18 -16.61 -21.13
CA ASN A 685 -16.02 -15.62 -21.80
C ASN A 685 -15.74 -15.51 -23.32
N ASN A 686 -14.89 -16.38 -23.89
CA ASN A 686 -14.47 -16.36 -25.30
C ASN A 686 -14.04 -14.97 -25.80
N ILE A 687 -13.14 -14.33 -25.05
CA ILE A 687 -12.65 -12.97 -25.33
C ILE A 687 -11.40 -13.03 -26.22
N LYS A 688 -11.38 -12.27 -27.31
CA LYS A 688 -10.11 -11.94 -28.00
C LYS A 688 -9.40 -10.80 -27.27
N MET A 689 -8.13 -11.00 -26.94
CA MET A 689 -7.30 -10.02 -26.22
C MET A 689 -5.95 -9.82 -26.90
N SER A 690 -5.40 -8.61 -26.80
CA SER A 690 -4.00 -8.34 -27.12
C SER A 690 -3.09 -8.62 -25.92
N GLN A 691 -1.77 -8.59 -26.11
CA GLN A 691 -0.86 -8.82 -24.99
C GLN A 691 -0.97 -7.74 -23.91
N ALA A 692 -1.05 -6.47 -24.31
CA ALA A 692 -1.13 -5.36 -23.35
C ALA A 692 -2.45 -5.37 -22.57
N GLN A 693 -3.56 -5.76 -23.21
CA GLN A 693 -4.84 -5.92 -22.53
C GLN A 693 -4.80 -7.04 -21.48
N PHE A 694 -4.15 -8.17 -21.81
CA PHE A 694 -3.93 -9.24 -20.84
C PHE A 694 -3.06 -8.78 -19.67
N ASP A 695 -1.90 -8.19 -19.99
CA ASP A 695 -0.92 -7.67 -19.03
C ASP A 695 -1.54 -6.64 -18.07
N ALA A 696 -2.30 -5.67 -18.56
CA ALA A 696 -2.98 -4.68 -17.72
C ALA A 696 -3.96 -5.35 -16.73
N LEU A 697 -4.67 -6.41 -17.14
CA LEU A 697 -5.48 -7.21 -16.23
C LEU A 697 -4.65 -8.01 -15.23
N VAL A 698 -3.45 -8.49 -15.60
CA VAL A 698 -2.55 -9.14 -14.64
C VAL A 698 -2.15 -8.16 -13.53
N SER A 699 -1.83 -6.90 -13.82
CA SER A 699 -1.54 -5.92 -12.75
C SER A 699 -2.76 -5.59 -11.90
N PHE A 700 -3.93 -5.43 -12.53
CA PHE A 700 -5.19 -5.19 -11.83
C PHE A 700 -5.52 -6.34 -10.85
N VAL A 701 -5.35 -7.58 -11.31
CA VAL A 701 -5.59 -8.83 -10.56
C VAL A 701 -4.50 -9.13 -9.53
N TYR A 702 -3.25 -8.73 -9.77
CA TYR A 702 -2.17 -8.81 -8.78
C TYR A 702 -2.52 -7.95 -7.56
N ASN A 703 -2.96 -6.72 -7.79
CA ASN A 703 -3.29 -5.75 -6.75
C ASN A 703 -4.60 -6.04 -6.01
N LEU A 704 -5.61 -6.64 -6.66
CA LEU A 704 -6.95 -6.86 -6.10
C LEU A 704 -7.29 -8.34 -5.84
N GLY A 705 -6.37 -9.25 -6.15
CA GLY A 705 -6.50 -10.70 -6.00
C GLY A 705 -7.27 -11.39 -7.15
N PRO A 706 -6.99 -12.69 -7.43
CA PRO A 706 -7.69 -13.48 -8.45
C PRO A 706 -9.21 -13.46 -8.39
N GLY A 707 -9.79 -13.30 -7.19
CA GLY A 707 -11.24 -13.27 -6.99
C GLY A 707 -11.96 -12.11 -7.68
N VAL A 708 -11.27 -11.00 -8.01
CA VAL A 708 -11.89 -9.80 -8.58
C VAL A 708 -12.59 -10.08 -9.92
N LEU A 709 -12.07 -11.00 -10.73
CA LEU A 709 -12.63 -11.39 -12.04
C LEU A 709 -13.95 -12.18 -11.94
N ASN A 710 -14.25 -12.76 -10.78
CA ASN A 710 -15.43 -13.63 -10.56
C ASN A 710 -16.65 -12.84 -10.03
N THR A 711 -16.65 -11.52 -10.18
CA THR A 711 -17.58 -10.61 -9.51
C THR A 711 -18.58 -9.97 -10.48
N SER A 712 -19.76 -9.63 -9.96
CA SER A 712 -20.78 -8.88 -10.70
C SER A 712 -20.49 -7.37 -10.82
N TYR A 713 -19.23 -6.95 -10.83
CA TYR A 713 -18.86 -5.53 -10.95
C TYR A 713 -18.95 -5.01 -12.40
N ASP A 714 -19.28 -3.73 -12.55
CA ASP A 714 -19.53 -3.13 -13.86
C ASP A 714 -18.26 -3.04 -14.72
N THR A 715 -17.06 -2.91 -14.14
CA THR A 715 -15.78 -2.93 -14.89
C THR A 715 -15.65 -4.13 -15.84
N PHE A 716 -16.05 -5.33 -15.41
CA PHE A 716 -15.98 -6.53 -16.24
C PHE A 716 -17.15 -6.65 -17.22
N LYS A 717 -18.35 -6.21 -16.83
CA LYS A 717 -19.50 -6.14 -17.75
C LYS A 717 -19.26 -5.14 -18.89
N VAL A 718 -18.66 -3.98 -18.61
CA VAL A 718 -18.22 -2.98 -19.62
C VAL A 718 -17.19 -3.60 -20.55
N MET A 719 -16.27 -4.42 -20.03
CA MET A 719 -15.29 -5.14 -20.84
C MET A 719 -15.97 -6.17 -21.76
N LEU A 720 -16.97 -6.91 -21.27
CA LEU A 720 -17.75 -7.86 -22.08
C LEU A 720 -18.67 -7.17 -23.11
N ASN A 721 -18.98 -5.88 -22.96
CA ASN A 721 -19.68 -5.09 -23.98
C ASN A 721 -18.82 -4.80 -25.21
N ALA A 722 -17.49 -4.94 -25.12
CA ALA A 722 -16.56 -4.83 -26.24
C ALA A 722 -16.82 -5.96 -27.24
N THR A 723 -17.72 -5.69 -28.18
CA THR A 723 -18.25 -6.64 -29.16
C THR A 723 -18.08 -6.05 -30.55
N ASP A 724 -17.78 -6.90 -31.53
CA ASP A 724 -17.54 -6.44 -32.90
C ASP A 724 -18.81 -5.76 -33.48
N PRO A 725 -18.78 -4.46 -33.81
CA PRO A 725 -19.94 -3.70 -34.28
C PRO A 725 -20.08 -3.75 -35.80
N THR A 726 -19.19 -4.45 -36.52
CA THR A 726 -19.25 -4.51 -37.99
C THR A 726 -20.56 -5.15 -38.48
N GLY A 727 -20.92 -4.81 -39.71
CA GLY A 727 -22.21 -5.17 -40.31
C GLY A 727 -23.41 -4.36 -39.82
N ILE A 728 -23.34 -3.63 -38.69
CA ILE A 728 -24.43 -2.76 -38.23
C ILE A 728 -24.60 -1.59 -39.20
N SER A 729 -25.82 -1.40 -39.71
CA SER A 729 -26.16 -0.32 -40.65
C SER A 729 -27.67 -0.01 -40.63
N SER A 730 -28.08 1.05 -41.33
CA SER A 730 -29.49 1.47 -41.38
C SER A 730 -30.42 0.43 -42.00
N SER A 731 -29.89 -0.46 -42.85
CA SER A 731 -30.56 -1.63 -43.43
C SER A 731 -30.35 -2.94 -42.65
N ASN A 732 -29.36 -3.00 -41.75
CA ASN A 732 -29.07 -4.15 -40.89
C ASN A 732 -28.89 -3.69 -39.43
N LYS A 733 -30.01 -3.38 -38.79
CA LYS A 733 -30.05 -2.86 -37.42
C LYS A 733 -29.78 -3.96 -36.40
N ALA A 734 -29.08 -3.62 -35.32
CA ALA A 734 -28.92 -4.48 -34.15
C ALA A 734 -29.86 -4.02 -33.01
N THR A 735 -30.09 -4.89 -32.03
CA THR A 735 -30.64 -4.49 -30.73
C THR A 735 -29.56 -4.60 -29.66
N GLY A 736 -29.75 -3.90 -28.55
CA GLY A 736 -28.87 -3.98 -27.39
C GLY A 736 -29.59 -3.58 -26.11
N THR A 737 -29.00 -3.95 -24.98
CA THR A 737 -29.52 -3.68 -23.64
C THR A 737 -28.45 -2.98 -22.81
N VAL A 738 -28.84 -1.93 -22.10
CA VAL A 738 -27.98 -1.29 -21.09
C VAL A 738 -27.80 -2.28 -19.94
N ASN A 739 -26.59 -2.78 -19.71
CA ASN A 739 -26.27 -3.74 -18.64
C ASN A 739 -25.43 -3.14 -17.50
N VAL A 740 -24.91 -1.92 -17.71
CA VAL A 740 -24.06 -1.14 -16.80
C VAL A 740 -24.46 0.32 -16.84
N VAL A 741 -24.14 1.07 -15.80
CA VAL A 741 -24.48 2.50 -15.69
C VAL A 741 -23.22 3.37 -15.62
N ASN A 742 -23.35 4.68 -15.86
CA ASN A 742 -22.30 5.60 -15.47
C ASN A 742 -22.21 5.62 -13.94
N VAL A 743 -20.99 5.47 -13.42
CA VAL A 743 -20.70 5.35 -11.99
C VAL A 743 -20.89 6.66 -11.21
N ASP A 744 -20.82 7.81 -11.88
CA ASP A 744 -21.00 9.13 -11.29
C ASP A 744 -22.47 9.61 -11.34
N THR A 745 -23.27 9.15 -12.33
CA THR A 745 -24.67 9.61 -12.54
C THR A 745 -25.75 8.54 -12.37
N GLY A 746 -25.37 7.26 -12.25
CA GLY A 746 -26.30 6.13 -12.10
C GLY A 746 -27.11 5.77 -13.36
N VAL A 747 -26.79 6.35 -14.53
CA VAL A 747 -27.50 6.13 -15.81
C VAL A 747 -26.54 6.16 -17.00
N ALA A 748 -26.87 5.49 -18.09
CA ALA A 748 -26.18 5.69 -19.37
C ALA A 748 -26.75 6.94 -20.06
N GLN A 749 -25.89 7.91 -20.37
CA GLN A 749 -26.29 9.18 -21.00
C GLN A 749 -26.33 9.03 -22.53
N VAL A 750 -27.45 9.44 -23.15
CA VAL A 750 -27.58 9.59 -24.61
C VAL A 750 -27.34 11.04 -25.00
N TYR A 751 -26.56 11.24 -26.04
CA TYR A 751 -26.00 12.50 -26.51
C TYR A 751 -26.50 12.84 -27.93
N SER A 752 -26.29 14.08 -28.38
CA SER A 752 -26.73 14.55 -29.70
C SER A 752 -25.73 14.26 -30.82
N ASP A 753 -24.44 14.10 -30.49
CA ASP A 753 -23.44 13.44 -31.36
C ASP A 753 -22.59 12.46 -30.53
N ALA A 754 -21.72 11.69 -31.17
CA ALA A 754 -20.72 10.82 -30.56
C ALA A 754 -19.57 11.59 -29.89
N SER A 755 -19.94 12.45 -28.93
CA SER A 755 -19.03 13.18 -28.05
C SER A 755 -19.74 13.50 -26.73
N LEU A 756 -19.01 13.27 -25.64
CA LEU A 756 -19.37 13.62 -24.26
C LEU A 756 -19.60 15.14 -24.06
N THR A 757 -19.07 15.95 -24.97
CA THR A 757 -19.21 17.43 -24.96
C THR A 757 -20.43 17.93 -25.76
N SER A 758 -21.20 17.03 -26.39
CA SER A 758 -22.42 17.41 -27.12
C SER A 758 -23.63 17.46 -26.17
N SER A 759 -24.72 18.11 -26.60
CA SER A 759 -25.91 18.27 -25.75
C SER A 759 -26.54 16.90 -25.40
N PRO A 760 -26.94 16.66 -24.14
CA PRO A 760 -27.66 15.46 -23.74
C PRO A 760 -29.08 15.42 -24.34
N VAL A 761 -29.55 14.22 -24.68
CA VAL A 761 -30.88 13.96 -25.28
C VAL A 761 -31.82 13.25 -24.31
N THR A 762 -31.33 12.18 -23.67
CA THR A 762 -32.09 11.40 -22.66
C THR A 762 -31.14 10.53 -21.85
N THR A 763 -31.59 10.01 -20.72
CA THR A 763 -30.87 9.00 -19.93
C THR A 763 -31.52 7.63 -20.10
N LEU A 764 -30.73 6.57 -19.92
CA LEU A 764 -31.16 5.18 -19.91
C LEU A 764 -30.73 4.50 -18.61
N LYS A 765 -31.60 3.67 -18.04
CA LYS A 765 -31.30 2.85 -16.85
C LYS A 765 -30.81 1.46 -17.27
N SER A 766 -30.12 0.74 -16.38
CA SER A 766 -29.84 -0.69 -16.60
C SER A 766 -31.16 -1.45 -16.87
N GLY A 767 -31.11 -2.41 -17.79
CA GLY A 767 -32.27 -3.10 -18.37
C GLY A 767 -32.97 -2.37 -19.52
N SER A 768 -32.61 -1.11 -19.85
CA SER A 768 -33.23 -0.40 -20.99
C SER A 768 -32.78 -0.99 -22.32
N THR A 769 -33.72 -1.27 -23.22
CA THR A 769 -33.43 -1.75 -24.58
C THR A 769 -33.34 -0.60 -25.59
N VAL A 770 -32.49 -0.77 -26.59
CA VAL A 770 -32.24 0.17 -27.70
C VAL A 770 -32.12 -0.57 -29.03
N THR A 771 -32.49 0.11 -30.12
CA THR A 771 -32.17 -0.32 -31.49
C THR A 771 -30.98 0.49 -32.00
N ILE A 772 -29.92 -0.18 -32.46
CA ILE A 772 -28.71 0.43 -33.03
C ILE A 772 -28.78 0.35 -34.56
N ASP A 773 -28.56 1.47 -35.25
CA ASP A 773 -28.58 1.50 -36.73
C ASP A 773 -27.33 2.09 -37.39
N THR A 774 -26.40 2.64 -36.62
CA THR A 774 -25.02 2.88 -37.06
C THR A 774 -24.09 3.01 -35.85
N TYR A 775 -22.78 3.04 -36.09
CA TYR A 775 -21.77 3.20 -35.06
C TYR A 775 -20.64 4.12 -35.54
N LYS A 776 -19.90 4.70 -34.61
CA LYS A 776 -18.65 5.42 -34.83
C LYS A 776 -17.58 4.80 -33.95
N ALA A 777 -16.46 4.39 -34.53
CA ALA A 777 -15.31 3.92 -33.79
C ALA A 777 -14.14 4.88 -33.99
N TYR A 778 -13.62 5.42 -32.89
CA TYR A 778 -12.43 6.26 -32.89
C TYR A 778 -11.24 5.39 -32.46
N ARG A 779 -10.28 5.22 -33.38
CA ARG A 779 -9.07 4.42 -33.20
C ARG A 779 -7.87 5.23 -33.66
N SER A 780 -7.16 5.84 -32.73
CA SER A 780 -5.99 6.68 -32.99
C SER A 780 -4.94 6.55 -31.89
N ALA A 781 -3.79 7.20 -32.09
CA ALA A 781 -2.72 7.29 -31.09
C ALA A 781 -3.13 8.00 -29.78
N THR A 782 -4.31 8.63 -29.71
CA THR A 782 -4.82 9.32 -28.52
C THR A 782 -6.31 9.12 -28.25
N LYS A 783 -7.00 8.23 -28.98
CA LYS A 783 -8.44 8.01 -28.82
C LYS A 783 -8.86 6.57 -29.12
N GLN A 784 -9.58 5.94 -28.18
CA GLN A 784 -10.00 4.52 -28.23
C GLN A 784 -11.48 4.34 -27.84
N GLU A 785 -12.35 5.23 -28.34
CA GLU A 785 -13.80 5.21 -28.04
C GLU A 785 -14.62 4.47 -29.12
N VAL A 786 -15.75 3.88 -28.72
CA VAL A 786 -16.77 3.35 -29.65
C VAL A 786 -18.15 3.86 -29.25
N TRP A 787 -18.96 4.27 -30.21
CA TRP A 787 -20.26 4.90 -30.01
C TRP A 787 -21.34 4.27 -30.88
N TYR A 788 -22.51 4.02 -30.30
CA TYR A 788 -23.69 3.52 -30.99
C TYR A 788 -24.72 4.63 -31.21
N HIS A 789 -25.23 4.74 -32.43
CA HIS A 789 -26.40 5.56 -32.72
C HIS A 789 -27.65 4.75 -32.40
N VAL A 790 -28.43 5.22 -31.44
CA VAL A 790 -29.53 4.48 -30.81
C VAL A 790 -30.87 5.16 -31.02
N THR A 791 -31.89 4.36 -31.30
CA THR A 791 -33.30 4.69 -31.05
C THR A 791 -33.75 4.02 -29.76
N THR A 792 -34.33 4.78 -28.85
CA THR A 792 -34.85 4.30 -27.55
C THR A 792 -36.28 3.78 -27.67
N SER A 793 -36.75 3.05 -26.65
CA SER A 793 -38.13 2.54 -26.60
C SER A 793 -39.21 3.63 -26.55
N ASP A 794 -38.88 4.84 -26.07
CA ASP A 794 -39.73 6.04 -26.14
C ASP A 794 -39.51 6.90 -27.41
N GLY A 795 -38.81 6.36 -28.41
CA GLY A 795 -38.68 6.94 -29.75
C GLY A 795 -37.69 8.10 -29.88
N LYS A 796 -36.90 8.38 -28.84
CA LYS A 796 -35.80 9.37 -28.94
C LYS A 796 -34.61 8.78 -29.68
N VAL A 797 -33.82 9.64 -30.30
CA VAL A 797 -32.68 9.26 -31.15
C VAL A 797 -31.44 10.06 -30.76
N GLY A 798 -30.29 9.40 -30.68
CA GLY A 798 -29.01 10.02 -30.33
C GLY A 798 -27.87 9.01 -30.28
N TRP A 799 -26.76 9.38 -29.63
CA TRP A 799 -25.55 8.55 -29.51
C TRP A 799 -25.29 8.15 -28.06
N VAL A 800 -24.85 6.91 -27.84
CA VAL A 800 -24.44 6.41 -26.53
C VAL A 800 -23.08 5.72 -26.64
N SER A 801 -22.25 5.84 -25.61
CA SER A 801 -20.96 5.16 -25.54
C SER A 801 -21.19 3.64 -25.52
N ALA A 802 -20.48 2.90 -26.38
CA ALA A 802 -20.70 1.47 -26.58
C ALA A 802 -20.42 0.64 -25.32
N GLY A 803 -19.53 1.13 -24.43
CA GLY A 803 -19.26 0.50 -23.15
C GLY A 803 -20.47 0.38 -22.23
N TYR A 804 -21.59 1.07 -22.49
CA TYR A 804 -22.86 0.90 -21.76
C TYR A 804 -23.78 -0.19 -22.30
N ILE A 805 -23.55 -0.69 -23.54
CA ILE A 805 -24.54 -1.49 -24.29
C ILE A 805 -24.01 -2.89 -24.58
N CYS A 806 -24.66 -3.91 -24.01
CA CYS A 806 -24.52 -5.28 -24.47
C CYS A 806 -25.35 -5.47 -25.74
N LEU A 807 -24.71 -5.78 -26.88
CA LEU A 807 -25.41 -6.09 -28.12
C LEU A 807 -26.09 -7.46 -28.07
N SER A 808 -27.27 -7.57 -28.67
CA SER A 808 -28.01 -8.83 -28.78
C SER A 808 -27.44 -9.75 -29.87
N GLY A 809 -27.57 -11.07 -29.66
CA GLY A 809 -27.15 -12.10 -30.60
C GLY A 809 -25.72 -12.59 -30.37
N ASN A 810 -25.30 -13.59 -31.14
CA ASN A 810 -24.00 -14.25 -30.97
C ASN A 810 -22.86 -13.44 -31.65
N ARG A 811 -22.54 -12.26 -31.10
CA ARG A 811 -21.37 -11.46 -31.50
C ARG A 811 -20.16 -11.84 -30.65
N ALA A 812 -18.97 -11.87 -31.27
CA ALA A 812 -17.73 -12.15 -30.57
C ALA A 812 -17.35 -10.98 -29.63
N CYS A 813 -16.90 -11.30 -28.42
CA CYS A 813 -16.23 -10.34 -27.54
C CYS A 813 -14.79 -10.15 -28.03
N ASP A 814 -14.43 -8.92 -28.35
CA ASP A 814 -13.16 -8.55 -28.95
C ASP A 814 -12.74 -7.18 -28.42
N LEU A 815 -11.71 -7.16 -27.57
CA LEU A 815 -11.29 -5.95 -26.88
C LEU A 815 -10.62 -4.92 -27.81
N ALA A 816 -10.43 -5.22 -29.11
CA ALA A 816 -10.15 -4.21 -30.12
C ALA A 816 -11.29 -3.18 -30.24
N TRP A 817 -12.50 -3.53 -29.81
CA TRP A 817 -13.70 -2.69 -29.76
C TRP A 817 -14.03 -2.18 -28.34
N ALA A 818 -13.11 -2.32 -27.37
CA ALA A 818 -13.28 -1.75 -26.04
C ALA A 818 -13.42 -0.22 -26.09
N ASP A 819 -14.27 0.33 -25.24
CA ASP A 819 -14.63 1.76 -25.24
C ASP A 819 -13.99 2.49 -24.06
N SER A 820 -12.93 3.25 -24.32
CA SER A 820 -12.15 3.93 -23.28
C SER A 820 -12.95 4.92 -22.44
N THR A 821 -14.04 5.48 -22.98
CA THR A 821 -14.96 6.39 -22.25
C THR A 821 -15.46 5.78 -20.95
N VAL A 822 -16.01 4.57 -21.04
CA VAL A 822 -16.71 3.91 -19.93
C VAL A 822 -15.75 3.01 -19.16
N LEU A 823 -14.90 2.28 -19.87
CA LEU A 823 -14.03 1.28 -19.26
C LEU A 823 -12.90 1.94 -18.46
N ALA A 824 -12.28 3.03 -18.94
CA ALA A 824 -11.24 3.71 -18.16
C ALA A 824 -11.81 4.33 -16.87
N ASN A 825 -12.97 4.99 -16.92
CA ASN A 825 -13.65 5.47 -15.70
C ASN A 825 -13.88 4.31 -14.71
N ASN A 826 -14.41 3.16 -15.19
CA ASN A 826 -14.63 1.96 -14.37
C ASN A 826 -13.33 1.31 -13.83
N PHE A 827 -12.18 1.44 -14.49
CA PHE A 827 -10.87 1.06 -13.93
C PHE A 827 -10.43 2.06 -12.85
N LEU A 828 -10.55 3.35 -13.14
CA LEU A 828 -10.08 4.45 -12.29
C LEU A 828 -10.82 4.54 -10.94
N GLN A 829 -12.04 3.98 -10.81
CA GLN A 829 -12.74 3.82 -9.52
C GLN A 829 -12.01 2.89 -8.53
N TRP A 830 -11.15 1.97 -8.99
CA TRP A 830 -10.44 0.98 -8.16
C TRP A 830 -9.17 1.56 -7.53
N ASN A 831 -9.37 2.64 -6.77
CA ASN A 831 -8.33 3.51 -6.21
C ASN A 831 -8.27 3.53 -4.67
N ARG A 832 -9.01 2.67 -3.98
CA ARG A 832 -9.26 2.78 -2.53
C ARG A 832 -8.62 1.66 -1.70
N SER A 833 -8.18 2.02 -0.49
CA SER A 833 -7.85 1.09 0.60
C SER A 833 -8.41 1.65 1.91
N GLY A 834 -8.93 0.79 2.80
CA GLY A 834 -9.61 1.23 4.03
C GLY A 834 -10.80 2.19 3.78
N GLY A 835 -11.43 2.12 2.61
CA GLY A 835 -12.46 3.08 2.14
C GLY A 835 -11.92 4.42 1.63
N SER A 836 -10.68 4.79 1.98
CA SER A 836 -10.01 6.03 1.57
C SER A 836 -9.35 5.91 0.19
N ILE A 837 -9.28 7.03 -0.54
CA ILE A 837 -8.58 7.10 -1.83
C ILE A 837 -7.07 7.10 -1.60
N VAL A 838 -6.33 6.24 -2.31
CA VAL A 838 -4.86 6.15 -2.25
C VAL A 838 -4.29 6.62 -3.59
N ALA A 839 -3.46 7.66 -3.57
CA ALA A 839 -2.90 8.27 -4.79
C ALA A 839 -2.12 7.26 -5.65
N GLY A 840 -1.30 6.41 -5.02
CA GLY A 840 -0.57 5.34 -5.72
C GLY A 840 -1.47 4.34 -6.46
N LEU A 841 -2.68 4.05 -5.93
CA LEU A 841 -3.65 3.21 -6.63
C LEU A 841 -4.29 3.96 -7.81
N VAL A 842 -4.57 5.26 -7.70
CA VAL A 842 -5.01 6.08 -8.85
C VAL A 842 -3.96 6.00 -9.97
N TYR A 843 -2.68 6.20 -9.65
CA TYR A 843 -1.58 6.14 -10.62
C TYR A 843 -1.44 4.74 -11.24
N ARG A 844 -1.69 3.67 -10.47
CA ARG A 844 -1.74 2.28 -10.98
C ARG A 844 -2.86 2.04 -11.98
N ARG A 845 -4.08 2.53 -11.68
CA ARG A 845 -5.21 2.42 -12.62
C ARG A 845 -4.99 3.25 -13.88
N ILE A 846 -4.29 4.40 -13.82
CA ILE A 846 -3.87 5.18 -15.00
C ILE A 846 -2.86 4.37 -15.84
N ALA A 847 -1.81 3.81 -15.23
CA ALA A 847 -0.80 3.02 -15.92
C ALA A 847 -1.40 1.78 -16.61
N GLU A 848 -2.32 1.07 -15.94
CA GLU A 848 -3.06 -0.04 -16.52
C GLU A 848 -3.95 0.40 -17.68
N CYS A 849 -4.58 1.59 -17.62
CA CYS A 849 -5.30 2.15 -18.78
C CYS A 849 -4.34 2.46 -19.95
N ASN A 850 -3.16 3.05 -19.69
CA ASN A 850 -2.15 3.34 -20.71
C ASN A 850 -1.72 2.07 -21.46
N ILE A 851 -1.48 0.98 -20.71
CA ILE A 851 -1.17 -0.35 -21.27
C ILE A 851 -2.39 -0.93 -22.00
N PHE A 852 -3.57 -1.01 -21.38
CA PHE A 852 -4.75 -1.69 -21.93
C PHE A 852 -5.27 -1.08 -23.24
N PHE A 853 -5.31 0.27 -23.33
CA PHE A 853 -5.89 0.95 -24.50
C PHE A 853 -4.86 1.25 -25.61
N TYR A 854 -3.58 1.42 -25.29
CA TYR A 854 -2.57 1.90 -26.24
C TYR A 854 -1.34 1.01 -26.36
N GLY A 855 -1.17 0.01 -25.49
CA GLY A 855 0.06 -0.77 -25.40
C GLY A 855 1.26 0.02 -24.85
N ASP A 856 1.02 1.14 -24.17
CA ASP A 856 2.07 2.07 -23.76
C ASP A 856 2.61 1.73 -22.36
N TYR A 857 3.45 0.69 -22.30
CA TYR A 857 4.24 0.36 -21.12
C TYR A 857 5.22 1.49 -20.74
N ALA A 858 5.67 2.32 -21.69
CA ALA A 858 6.62 3.38 -21.40
C ALA A 858 6.00 4.46 -20.49
N LYS A 859 4.71 4.77 -20.64
CA LYS A 859 3.92 5.61 -19.73
C LYS A 859 3.31 4.87 -18.54
N ALA A 860 3.75 3.65 -18.24
CA ALA A 860 3.37 2.93 -17.01
C ALA A 860 4.40 3.08 -15.88
N TYR A 861 5.67 3.36 -16.22
CA TYR A 861 6.76 3.47 -15.24
C TYR A 861 6.77 4.82 -14.50
N HIS A 862 7.16 4.78 -13.22
CA HIS A 862 7.40 5.96 -12.37
C HIS A 862 8.43 6.92 -12.99
N SER A 863 9.46 6.36 -13.65
CA SER A 863 10.56 7.09 -14.28
C SER A 863 10.19 7.82 -15.59
N SER A 864 8.98 7.61 -16.10
CA SER A 864 8.57 8.07 -17.44
C SER A 864 8.35 9.58 -17.57
N GLY A 865 8.18 10.31 -16.46
CA GLY A 865 7.68 11.68 -16.45
C GLY A 865 6.18 11.81 -16.78
N TYR A 866 5.52 10.73 -17.18
CA TYR A 866 4.07 10.61 -17.36
C TYR A 866 3.39 9.87 -16.20
N TRP A 867 4.11 9.72 -15.09
CA TRP A 867 3.62 9.11 -13.86
C TRP A 867 2.44 9.91 -13.28
N GLY A 868 1.28 9.25 -13.12
CA GLY A 868 0.05 9.90 -12.67
C GLY A 868 -0.53 10.94 -13.64
N VAL A 869 -0.07 10.99 -14.89
CA VAL A 869 -0.56 11.92 -15.92
C VAL A 869 -1.70 11.29 -16.71
N ASN A 870 -2.85 11.98 -16.83
CA ASN A 870 -3.96 11.55 -17.68
C ASN A 870 -3.67 11.81 -19.18
N TYR A 871 -2.57 11.25 -19.70
CA TYR A 871 -2.01 11.59 -21.02
C TYR A 871 -3.01 11.40 -22.18
N TYR A 872 -3.92 10.43 -22.03
CA TYR A 872 -4.91 10.07 -23.05
C TYR A 872 -6.32 10.65 -22.80
N GLY A 873 -6.48 11.55 -21.81
CA GLY A 873 -7.74 12.25 -21.58
C GLY A 873 -8.90 11.33 -21.16
N TYR A 874 -8.62 10.28 -20.38
CA TYR A 874 -9.64 9.40 -19.83
C TYR A 874 -10.64 10.17 -18.98
N GLN A 875 -11.91 9.72 -18.97
CA GLN A 875 -12.91 10.23 -18.04
C GLN A 875 -12.56 9.81 -16.62
N PHE A 876 -12.13 10.76 -15.78
CA PHE A 876 -11.92 10.53 -14.36
C PHE A 876 -13.26 10.63 -13.60
N PRO A 877 -13.49 9.75 -12.61
CA PRO A 877 -14.43 10.03 -11.53
C PRO A 877 -14.10 11.37 -10.88
N GLU A 878 -15.11 12.21 -10.63
CA GLU A 878 -14.89 13.58 -10.15
C GLU A 878 -14.15 13.62 -8.79
N ASN A 879 -14.30 12.57 -7.98
CA ASN A 879 -13.65 12.43 -6.67
C ASN A 879 -12.12 12.18 -6.73
N ILE A 880 -11.55 11.80 -7.88
CA ILE A 880 -10.09 11.63 -8.08
C ILE A 880 -9.46 12.59 -9.08
N LYS A 881 -10.23 13.50 -9.66
CA LYS A 881 -9.79 14.52 -10.62
C LYS A 881 -8.56 15.32 -10.14
N LYS A 882 -8.50 15.61 -8.84
CA LYS A 882 -7.37 16.30 -8.15
C LYS A 882 -6.04 15.52 -8.10
N TYR A 883 -6.02 14.24 -8.51
CA TYR A 883 -4.80 13.44 -8.58
C TYR A 883 -4.23 13.36 -10.01
N ASP A 884 -4.90 13.94 -11.01
CA ASP A 884 -4.33 14.13 -12.34
C ASP A 884 -3.19 15.15 -12.25
N SER A 885 -1.95 14.69 -12.38
CA SER A 885 -0.75 15.53 -12.23
C SER A 885 -0.60 16.61 -13.31
N THR A 886 -1.49 16.66 -14.30
CA THR A 886 -1.60 17.78 -15.26
C THR A 886 -2.33 19.01 -14.74
N GLN A 887 -2.92 18.94 -13.53
CA GLN A 887 -3.72 20.03 -12.94
C GLN A 887 -2.99 20.81 -11.82
N ASN A 888 -1.70 20.54 -11.60
CA ASN A 888 -0.82 21.25 -10.65
C ASN A 888 0.28 22.05 -11.39
#